data_AF-A0A5W7BHT4-F1
#
_entry.id   AF-A0A5W7BHT4-F1
#
_cell.length_a   1.000
_cell.length_b   1.000
_cell.length_c   1.000
_cell.angle_alpha   90.00
_cell.angle_beta   90.00
_cell.angle_gamma   90.00
#
_symmetry.space_group_name_H-M   'P 1'
#
loop_
_entity.id
_entity.type
_entity.pdbx_description
1 polymer ?
#
loop_
_entity_poly.entity_id
_entity_poly.type
_entity_poly.pdbx_seq_one_letter_code
_entity_poly.pdbx_strand_id
1 'polypeptide(L)'
;MSKFLDRFRYFKQKGETFADGHGQLLETNRDWEDGYRQRWQHDKIVRSTHGVNCTGSCSWKIYVKNGLVTWETQQTDYPRTRPDMPNHEPRGCPRGASYSWYLYSANRLKYPLMRKRLMKMWREAKKLHRDPVEAWASIIEDADKAKSFKQARGRGGFVRSSWQEVNELIAASNVYTVKTYGPDRVAGFSPIPAMSMVSYASGARYLSLIGGTCLSFYDWYCDLPPASPQTWGEQTDVPESADWYNSSYIIAWGSNVPQTRTPDAHFFTEVRYKGTKTVAVTPDYAEIAKLCDLWLAPKQGTDAAMALAMGHVMLREFHLDNPRQYFTDYVRRYTDMPMLVMLEERDGYYAAGRMLRAADLVDSLGQENNPEWKTVAINSNGEMVAPNGSIGFRWGEKGKWNLEQRDGTTGAETELQLSLLGSQDEIADVGFPYFGGEGSEYFNHVALDNVLLHKLPAKRLQLADGSTALVTTVYDLTMANYGLERGLNDENCAASYDDTKAYTPAWAEQITGVPRAQIIRIAREFADNADKTHGRSMIIVGAGLNHWYHLDMNYRGLINMLVFCGCVGQSGGGWAHYVGQEKLRPQTGWQPLAFALDWQRPARHMNSTSYFYNHSSQWRYETVTAEELLSPMADKSRYSGHLIDFNVRAERMGWLPSAPQLGTNPLYIAREAEKAGMTPVDYTVKSLKEGSIRFAAEQPENGKNHPRNLFIWRSNLLGSSGKGHEYMLKYLLGTEHGIQGLDLGKQGGVKPEEVEWRDNGLDGKLDLVVTLDFRLSSTCLYSDIVLPTATWYEKDDMNTSDMHPFIHPLSAAVDPAWESKSDWEIYKGIAKKFSEVCVGHLGKETDVVTLPIQHDSAAELAQPLDVKDWKKGECDLIPGKTAPHIMTVERDYPATYERFTSIGPLMEKIGNGGKGIAWNTQSEMDLLRKLNYTKADGPAKGQPMLNTAIDAAEMILTLAPETNGQVAVKAWAALSEFTGRDHTHLATNKEEEKIRFRDIQAQPRKIISSPTWSGLEDEHVSYNAGYTNVHELIPWRTLSGRQQLYQDHQWMRDFGESLLVYRPPIDTRSVKAVMGRKSNGNPEKALNFLTPHQKWGIHSTYSDNLLMLTLSRGGPIVWMSETDAKDLGIEDNDWIEVFNSNGALTARAVVSQRVPAGMTMMYHAQERIVNLPGSEITQQRGGIHNSVTRITPKPTHMIGGYAQLAYGFNYYGTVGSNRDEFVVVRKMKNINWLDGEGNDQVQESVK
;
A
#
# COMPACT_ATOMS: atom_id res chain seq x y z
N MET A 1 -8.01 63.05 -16.81
CA MET A 1 -7.14 64.19 -16.47
C MET A 1 -5.80 64.04 -17.20
N SER A 2 -5.13 65.14 -17.55
CA SER A 2 -3.89 65.09 -18.32
C SER A 2 -2.69 64.95 -17.39
N LYS A 3 -2.00 63.79 -17.43
CA LYS A 3 -0.75 63.56 -16.68
C LYS A 3 0.32 64.61 -16.97
N PHE A 4 0.31 65.19 -18.17
CA PHE A 4 1.20 66.28 -18.54
C PHE A 4 0.84 67.58 -17.83
N LEU A 5 -0.44 67.95 -17.75
CA LEU A 5 -0.89 69.15 -17.04
C LEU A 5 -0.77 69.00 -15.52
N ASP A 6 -0.93 67.78 -14.98
CA ASP A 6 -0.74 67.51 -13.54
C ASP A 6 0.68 67.81 -13.06
N ARG A 7 1.68 67.75 -13.94
CA ARG A 7 3.07 68.17 -13.63
C ARG A 7 3.14 69.64 -13.22
N PHE A 8 2.24 70.51 -13.71
CA PHE A 8 2.21 71.92 -13.32
C PHE A 8 1.70 72.14 -11.89
N ARG A 9 1.14 71.11 -11.25
CA ARG A 9 0.79 71.12 -9.82
C ARG A 9 1.97 70.76 -8.92
N TYR A 10 3.21 70.69 -9.44
CA TYR A 10 4.40 70.20 -8.73
C TYR A 10 4.53 70.72 -7.28
N PHE A 11 4.47 72.04 -7.07
CA PHE A 11 4.55 72.62 -5.73
C PHE A 11 3.25 72.48 -4.93
N LYS A 12 2.10 72.48 -5.61
CA LYS A 12 0.77 72.34 -4.98
C LYS A 12 0.55 70.94 -4.39
N GLN A 13 1.28 69.94 -4.87
CA GLN A 13 1.24 68.56 -4.37
C GLN A 13 2.23 68.31 -3.23
N LYS A 14 3.05 69.28 -2.81
CA LYS A 14 3.92 69.13 -1.63
C LYS A 14 3.10 69.38 -0.37
N GLY A 15 2.96 68.35 0.46
CA GLY A 15 2.37 68.46 1.80
C GLY A 15 3.40 68.90 2.84
N GLU A 16 3.22 68.45 4.08
CA GLU A 16 4.19 68.73 5.16
C GLU A 16 5.54 68.08 4.90
N THR A 17 6.59 68.79 5.29
CA THR A 17 7.90 68.19 5.52
C THR A 17 7.89 67.47 6.86
N PHE A 18 8.59 66.35 6.96
CA PHE A 18 8.75 65.62 8.21
C PHE A 18 10.22 65.30 8.45
N ALA A 19 10.55 64.96 9.70
CA ALA A 19 11.93 64.69 10.14
C ALA A 19 12.90 65.81 9.74
N ASP A 20 12.62 67.04 10.16
CA ASP A 20 13.49 68.22 9.99
C ASP A 20 13.97 68.45 8.54
N GLY A 21 13.08 68.24 7.58
CA GLY A 21 13.36 68.42 6.16
C GLY A 21 14.06 67.24 5.50
N HIS A 22 14.27 66.12 6.22
CA HIS A 22 14.73 64.86 5.63
C HIS A 22 13.69 64.26 4.68
N GLY A 23 12.41 64.35 5.05
CA GLY A 23 11.30 63.78 4.30
C GLY A 23 10.28 64.83 3.83
N GLN A 24 9.63 64.52 2.71
CA GLN A 24 8.54 65.32 2.15
C GLN A 24 7.35 64.40 1.88
N LEU A 25 6.21 64.70 2.50
CA LEU A 25 4.94 64.08 2.12
C LEU A 25 4.45 64.68 0.81
N LEU A 26 3.99 63.85 -0.14
CA LEU A 26 3.45 64.29 -1.42
C LEU A 26 2.00 63.83 -1.59
N GLU A 27 1.11 64.77 -1.89
CA GLU A 27 -0.28 64.53 -2.29
C GLU A 27 -0.38 64.42 -3.81
N THR A 28 0.30 63.42 -4.37
CA THR A 28 0.35 63.16 -5.82
C THR A 28 -0.57 62.02 -6.25
N ASN A 29 -0.87 61.95 -7.55
CA ASN A 29 -1.71 60.90 -8.12
C ASN A 29 -1.03 59.53 -8.05
N ARG A 30 -1.78 58.51 -7.62
CA ARG A 30 -1.30 57.11 -7.48
C ARG A 30 -2.15 56.12 -8.29
N ASP A 31 -2.90 56.59 -9.29
CA ASP A 31 -3.84 55.75 -10.06
C ASP A 31 -3.11 54.63 -10.83
N TRP A 32 -1.81 54.76 -11.10
CA TRP A 32 -1.01 53.70 -11.73
C TRP A 32 -0.98 52.40 -10.91
N GLU A 33 -1.25 52.47 -9.61
CA GLU A 33 -1.35 51.30 -8.72
C GLU A 33 -2.52 50.38 -9.09
N ASP A 34 -3.52 50.89 -9.82
CA ASP A 34 -4.63 50.07 -10.33
C ASP A 34 -4.15 48.95 -11.26
N GLY A 35 -2.96 49.07 -11.87
CA GLY A 35 -2.37 48.00 -12.68
C GLY A 35 -2.18 46.69 -11.90
N TYR A 36 -1.67 46.76 -10.66
CA TYR A 36 -1.51 45.59 -9.81
C TYR A 36 -2.84 45.15 -9.17
N ARG A 37 -3.70 46.11 -8.79
CA ARG A 37 -5.03 45.79 -8.24
C ARG A 37 -5.88 44.99 -9.23
N GLN A 38 -5.89 45.39 -10.50
CA GLN A 38 -6.63 44.71 -11.57
C GLN A 38 -6.05 43.33 -11.92
N ARG A 39 -4.77 43.09 -11.65
CA ARG A 39 -4.18 41.74 -11.76
C ARG A 39 -4.75 40.79 -10.69
N TRP A 40 -4.86 41.26 -9.44
CA TRP A 40 -5.36 40.46 -8.31
C TRP A 40 -6.86 40.19 -8.35
N GLN A 41 -7.65 41.15 -8.84
CA GLN A 41 -9.10 40.96 -9.06
C GLN A 41 -9.38 39.74 -9.93
N HIS A 42 -10.44 39.02 -9.64
CA HIS A 42 -10.82 37.75 -10.26
C HIS A 42 -12.35 37.65 -10.36
N ASP A 43 -12.83 36.73 -11.19
CA ASP A 43 -14.25 36.55 -11.49
C ASP A 43 -14.96 35.80 -10.35
N LYS A 44 -14.32 34.73 -9.86
CA LYS A 44 -14.82 33.89 -8.76
C LYS A 44 -13.70 33.06 -8.13
N ILE A 45 -14.00 32.49 -6.97
CA ILE A 45 -13.24 31.40 -6.35
C ILE A 45 -14.11 30.15 -6.29
N VAL A 46 -13.52 28.98 -6.53
CA VAL A 46 -14.19 27.69 -6.41
C VAL A 46 -13.40 26.80 -5.46
N ARG A 47 -14.07 26.03 -4.59
CA ARG A 47 -13.39 25.04 -3.75
C ARG A 47 -13.03 23.82 -4.58
N SER A 48 -11.79 23.37 -4.50
CA SER A 48 -11.40 22.04 -4.98
C SER A 48 -10.23 21.50 -4.16
N THR A 49 -9.71 20.34 -4.54
CA THR A 49 -8.55 19.67 -3.92
C THR A 49 -7.73 18.97 -5.00
N HIS A 50 -6.71 18.22 -4.62
CA HIS A 50 -5.80 17.53 -5.52
C HIS A 50 -5.97 16.01 -5.43
N GLY A 51 -6.40 15.38 -6.52
CA GLY A 51 -6.52 13.93 -6.64
C GLY A 51 -5.19 13.23 -6.89
N VAL A 52 -4.24 13.40 -5.95
CA VAL A 52 -2.88 12.85 -6.01
C VAL A 52 -2.52 12.17 -4.69
N ASN A 53 -1.71 11.10 -4.77
CA ASN A 53 -1.34 10.27 -3.63
C ASN A 53 -0.29 10.95 -2.75
N CYS A 54 -0.69 11.93 -1.94
CA CYS A 54 0.22 12.73 -1.11
C CYS A 54 -0.09 12.74 0.38
N THR A 55 -1.19 12.12 0.81
CA THR A 55 -1.83 12.23 2.15
C THR A 55 -2.31 13.64 2.52
N GLY A 56 -1.94 14.66 1.75
CA GLY A 56 -2.19 16.04 2.13
C GLY A 56 -3.66 16.41 2.22
N SER A 57 -4.52 15.89 1.32
CA SER A 57 -5.97 16.14 1.31
C SER A 57 -6.30 17.63 1.58
N CYS A 58 -5.61 18.53 0.87
CA CYS A 58 -5.70 19.97 1.11
C CYS A 58 -6.81 20.61 0.25
N SER A 59 -7.65 21.45 0.82
CA SER A 59 -8.70 22.20 0.15
C SER A 59 -8.12 23.54 -0.32
N TRP A 60 -8.43 23.93 -1.55
CA TRP A 60 -7.87 25.12 -2.22
C TRP A 60 -8.99 26.02 -2.78
N LYS A 61 -8.69 27.31 -2.84
CA LYS A 61 -9.43 28.34 -3.58
C LYS A 61 -8.88 28.39 -4.99
N ILE A 62 -9.70 28.03 -5.97
CA ILE A 62 -9.33 28.03 -7.38
C ILE A 62 -9.82 29.33 -8.00
N TYR A 63 -8.89 30.18 -8.42
CA TYR A 63 -9.20 31.51 -8.93
C TYR A 63 -9.48 31.45 -10.42
N VAL A 64 -10.69 31.84 -10.80
CA VAL A 64 -11.07 32.04 -12.20
C VAL A 64 -10.99 33.52 -12.52
N LYS A 65 -10.26 33.89 -13.55
CA LYS A 65 -10.14 35.25 -14.06
C LYS A 65 -10.14 35.22 -15.58
N ASN A 66 -10.93 36.10 -16.20
CA ASN A 66 -11.18 36.09 -17.65
C ASN A 66 -11.76 34.74 -18.14
N GLY A 67 -12.57 34.08 -17.31
CA GLY A 67 -13.15 32.77 -17.62
C GLY A 67 -12.16 31.60 -17.64
N LEU A 68 -10.91 31.82 -17.21
CA LEU A 68 -9.86 30.80 -17.14
C LEU A 68 -9.39 30.61 -15.72
N VAL A 69 -8.99 29.39 -15.35
CA VAL A 69 -8.28 29.18 -14.10
C VAL A 69 -6.89 29.82 -14.21
N THR A 70 -6.50 30.59 -13.19
CA THR A 70 -5.25 31.38 -13.26
C THR A 70 -4.25 31.03 -12.17
N TRP A 71 -4.69 30.88 -10.92
CA TRP A 71 -3.87 30.43 -9.80
C TRP A 71 -4.75 29.83 -8.70
N GLU A 72 -4.12 29.32 -7.65
CA GLU A 72 -4.73 28.75 -6.47
C GLU A 72 -4.07 29.27 -5.19
N THR A 73 -4.86 29.41 -4.12
CA THR A 73 -4.35 29.58 -2.76
C THR A 73 -5.09 28.63 -1.83
N GLN A 74 -4.51 28.25 -0.71
CA GLN A 74 -5.20 27.34 0.21
C GLN A 74 -6.52 27.92 0.74
N GLN A 75 -7.46 27.03 1.03
CA GLN A 75 -8.55 27.33 1.93
C GLN A 75 -8.03 27.32 3.37
N THR A 76 -8.68 28.10 4.24
CA THR A 76 -8.29 28.24 5.65
C THR A 76 -9.49 28.08 6.58
N ASP A 77 -10.56 27.47 6.07
CA ASP A 77 -11.87 27.41 6.72
C ASP A 77 -12.24 25.99 7.16
N TYR A 78 -11.25 25.11 7.32
CA TYR A 78 -11.45 23.83 8.00
C TYR A 78 -12.14 24.06 9.35
N PRO A 79 -13.08 23.18 9.76
CA PRO A 79 -13.56 23.17 11.12
C PRO A 79 -12.37 23.18 12.09
N ARG A 80 -12.38 24.15 13.01
CA ARG A 80 -11.28 24.35 13.94
C ARG A 80 -11.14 23.14 14.86
N THR A 81 -9.90 22.87 15.24
CA THR A 81 -9.60 21.90 16.29
C THR A 81 -9.98 22.47 17.66
N ARG A 82 -9.82 21.66 18.71
CA ARG A 82 -9.97 22.12 20.10
C ARG A 82 -9.06 23.32 20.40
N PRO A 83 -9.41 24.18 21.36
CA PRO A 83 -8.60 25.35 21.71
C PRO A 83 -7.15 25.04 22.14
N ASP A 84 -6.90 23.84 22.67
CA ASP A 84 -5.57 23.38 23.11
C ASP A 84 -4.69 22.86 21.96
N MET A 85 -5.21 22.81 20.73
CA MET A 85 -4.51 22.30 19.55
C MET A 85 -4.41 23.38 18.47
N PRO A 86 -3.30 23.41 17.72
CA PRO A 86 -3.22 24.24 16.51
C PRO A 86 -4.24 23.73 15.47
N ASN A 87 -4.76 24.65 14.66
CA ASN A 87 -5.66 24.30 13.58
C ASN A 87 -4.88 23.74 12.38
N HIS A 88 -5.58 23.05 11.48
CA HIS A 88 -4.97 22.50 10.27
C HIS A 88 -4.63 23.56 9.21
N GLU A 89 -5.23 24.75 9.27
CA GLU A 89 -4.99 25.78 8.25
C GLU A 89 -3.53 26.28 8.28
N PRO A 90 -2.92 26.60 7.12
CA PRO A 90 -3.50 26.57 5.77
C PRO A 90 -3.35 25.23 5.04
N ARG A 91 -2.68 24.22 5.63
CA ARG A 91 -2.19 23.04 4.88
C ARG A 91 -1.43 23.46 3.60
N GLY A 92 -1.58 22.67 2.54
CA GLY A 92 -0.96 22.93 1.23
C GLY A 92 0.51 22.52 1.15
N CYS A 93 1.05 22.56 -0.06
CA CYS A 93 2.46 22.24 -0.33
C CYS A 93 2.89 22.89 -1.66
N PRO A 94 4.20 23.03 -1.94
CA PRO A 94 4.68 23.68 -3.16
C PRO A 94 4.24 22.97 -4.45
N ARG A 95 4.03 21.64 -4.40
CA ARG A 95 3.50 20.88 -5.55
C ARG A 95 2.07 21.32 -5.85
N GLY A 96 1.19 21.26 -4.85
CA GLY A 96 -0.22 21.64 -4.98
C GLY A 96 -0.41 23.10 -5.43
N ALA A 97 0.46 24.01 -4.99
CA ALA A 97 0.45 25.43 -5.40
C ALA A 97 0.81 25.66 -6.88
N SER A 98 1.31 24.63 -7.58
CA SER A 98 1.73 24.71 -8.99
C SER A 98 0.76 24.04 -9.95
N TYR A 99 -0.36 23.50 -9.46
CA TYR A 99 -1.22 22.63 -10.27
C TYR A 99 -1.92 23.38 -11.41
N SER A 100 -2.30 24.64 -11.19
CA SER A 100 -2.92 25.51 -12.21
C SER A 100 -2.12 25.57 -13.51
N TRP A 101 -0.80 25.36 -13.47
CA TRP A 101 0.06 25.29 -14.65
C TRP A 101 -0.44 24.27 -15.68
N TYR A 102 -0.88 23.08 -15.24
CA TYR A 102 -1.20 21.98 -16.13
C TYR A 102 -2.35 22.28 -17.09
N LEU A 103 -3.34 23.06 -16.65
CA LEU A 103 -4.62 23.22 -17.34
C LEU A 103 -4.43 23.67 -18.79
N TYR A 104 -3.48 24.57 -19.03
CA TYR A 104 -3.19 25.10 -20.36
C TYR A 104 -1.73 24.95 -20.78
N SER A 105 -0.97 24.13 -20.05
CA SER A 105 0.45 23.85 -20.34
C SER A 105 0.65 23.23 -21.72
N ALA A 106 1.92 23.25 -22.17
CA ALA A 106 2.34 22.59 -23.40
C ALA A 106 2.16 21.05 -23.35
N ASN A 107 2.13 20.44 -22.16
CA ASN A 107 2.01 18.98 -22.00
C ASN A 107 0.57 18.50 -21.74
N ARG A 108 -0.42 19.40 -21.79
CA ARG A 108 -1.83 19.07 -21.59
C ARG A 108 -2.35 18.16 -22.70
N LEU A 109 -2.97 17.04 -22.33
CA LEU A 109 -3.74 16.19 -23.23
C LEU A 109 -5.09 16.84 -23.54
N LYS A 110 -5.36 17.06 -24.84
CA LYS A 110 -6.51 17.83 -25.33
C LYS A 110 -7.56 16.98 -26.03
N TYR A 111 -7.12 15.88 -26.63
CA TYR A 111 -7.91 15.02 -27.52
C TYR A 111 -7.60 13.55 -27.25
N PRO A 112 -8.54 12.63 -27.53
CA PRO A 112 -8.22 11.22 -27.59
C PRO A 112 -7.16 10.98 -28.67
N LEU A 113 -6.09 10.28 -28.32
CA LEU A 113 -4.98 9.93 -29.19
C LEU A 113 -4.94 8.42 -29.40
N MET A 114 -4.53 8.00 -30.59
CA MET A 114 -4.27 6.60 -30.90
C MET A 114 -2.95 6.49 -31.67
N ARG A 115 -2.21 5.41 -31.45
CA ARG A 115 -1.00 5.11 -32.24
C ARG A 115 -1.38 5.03 -33.73
N LYS A 116 -0.68 5.76 -34.59
CA LYS A 116 -0.97 5.85 -36.04
C LYS A 116 -1.04 4.47 -36.71
N ARG A 117 -0.14 3.56 -36.34
CA ARG A 117 -0.13 2.20 -36.88
C ARG A 117 -1.40 1.43 -36.53
N LEU A 118 -1.85 1.50 -35.28
CA LEU A 118 -3.10 0.90 -34.84
C LEU A 118 -4.30 1.53 -35.55
N MET A 119 -4.38 2.85 -35.62
CA MET A 119 -5.48 3.56 -36.30
C MET A 119 -5.59 3.16 -37.79
N LYS A 120 -4.46 3.06 -38.49
CA LYS A 120 -4.43 2.64 -39.90
C LYS A 120 -5.07 1.27 -40.06
N MET A 121 -4.61 0.29 -39.28
CA MET A 121 -5.11 -1.08 -39.36
C MET A 121 -6.57 -1.17 -38.91
N TRP A 122 -6.95 -0.45 -37.86
CA TRP A 122 -8.33 -0.38 -37.38
C TRP A 122 -9.29 0.07 -38.47
N ARG A 123 -8.98 1.19 -39.13
CA ARG A 123 -9.82 1.72 -40.21
C ARG A 123 -9.83 0.83 -41.45
N GLU A 124 -8.72 0.15 -41.75
CA GLU A 124 -8.66 -0.84 -42.84
C GLU A 124 -9.51 -2.08 -42.51
N ALA A 125 -9.41 -2.62 -41.30
CA ALA A 125 -10.21 -3.74 -40.84
C ALA A 125 -11.71 -3.41 -40.85
N LYS A 126 -12.11 -2.23 -40.37
CA LYS A 126 -13.51 -1.78 -40.40
C LYS A 126 -14.12 -1.62 -41.79
N LYS A 127 -13.31 -1.52 -42.86
CA LYS A 127 -13.82 -1.54 -44.24
C LYS A 127 -14.20 -2.94 -44.69
N LEU A 128 -13.56 -3.97 -44.12
CA LEU A 128 -13.77 -5.37 -44.47
C LEU A 128 -14.75 -6.05 -43.51
N HIS A 129 -14.77 -5.61 -42.24
CA HIS A 129 -15.60 -6.15 -41.17
C HIS A 129 -16.55 -5.06 -40.67
N ARG A 130 -17.86 -5.26 -40.90
CA ARG A 130 -18.89 -4.35 -40.40
C ARG A 130 -18.98 -4.40 -38.87
N ASP A 131 -18.80 -5.58 -38.30
CA ASP A 131 -18.72 -5.79 -36.87
C ASP A 131 -17.34 -5.35 -36.33
N PRO A 132 -17.28 -4.42 -35.37
CA PRO A 132 -16.01 -3.96 -34.81
C PRO A 132 -15.27 -5.05 -34.01
N VAL A 133 -15.96 -6.06 -33.46
CA VAL A 133 -15.32 -7.18 -32.73
C VAL A 133 -14.56 -8.08 -33.70
N GLU A 134 -15.16 -8.37 -34.85
CA GLU A 134 -14.49 -9.11 -35.94
C GLU A 134 -13.36 -8.28 -36.57
N ALA A 135 -13.55 -6.96 -36.69
CA ALA A 135 -12.49 -6.06 -37.14
C ALA A 135 -11.26 -6.15 -36.20
N TRP A 136 -11.48 -6.17 -34.88
CA TRP A 136 -10.42 -6.37 -33.90
C TRP A 136 -9.77 -7.76 -34.01
N ALA A 137 -10.58 -8.82 -34.13
CA ALA A 137 -10.09 -10.18 -34.31
C ALA A 137 -9.11 -10.29 -35.50
N SER A 138 -9.46 -9.72 -36.66
CA SER A 138 -8.61 -9.73 -37.86
C SER A 138 -7.27 -8.97 -37.74
N ILE A 139 -7.13 -8.14 -36.70
CA ILE A 139 -5.87 -7.46 -36.36
C ILE A 139 -5.09 -8.27 -35.35
N ILE A 140 -5.72 -8.74 -34.28
CA ILE A 140 -5.01 -9.31 -33.14
C ILE A 140 -4.63 -10.77 -33.32
N GLU A 141 -5.37 -11.52 -34.15
CA GLU A 141 -5.06 -12.90 -34.52
C GLU A 141 -3.97 -12.98 -35.60
N ASP A 142 -3.65 -11.86 -36.25
CA ASP A 142 -2.55 -11.73 -37.18
C ASP A 142 -1.28 -11.29 -36.43
N ALA A 143 -0.32 -12.19 -36.31
CA ALA A 143 0.90 -11.98 -35.55
C ALA A 143 1.72 -10.76 -36.04
N ASP A 144 1.74 -10.49 -37.34
CA ASP A 144 2.50 -9.38 -37.92
C ASP A 144 1.80 -8.04 -37.69
N LYS A 145 0.46 -8.00 -37.84
CA LYS A 145 -0.33 -6.82 -37.51
C LYS A 145 -0.22 -6.50 -36.02
N ALA A 146 -0.45 -7.48 -35.15
CA ALA A 146 -0.34 -7.32 -33.71
C ALA A 146 1.03 -6.78 -33.29
N LYS A 147 2.10 -7.42 -33.77
CA LYS A 147 3.48 -6.99 -33.51
C LYS A 147 3.75 -5.56 -33.99
N SER A 148 3.22 -5.18 -35.16
CA SER A 148 3.53 -3.88 -35.78
C SER A 148 3.10 -2.66 -34.96
N PHE A 149 1.99 -2.73 -34.22
CA PHE A 149 1.60 -1.62 -33.33
C PHE A 149 2.19 -1.75 -31.93
N LYS A 150 2.37 -2.98 -31.42
CA LYS A 150 3.02 -3.23 -30.12
C LYS A 150 4.46 -2.70 -30.10
N GLN A 151 5.24 -2.95 -31.15
CA GLN A 151 6.61 -2.43 -31.28
C GLN A 151 6.67 -0.90 -31.47
N ALA A 152 5.56 -0.26 -31.86
CA ALA A 152 5.48 1.19 -32.00
C ALA A 152 5.21 1.93 -30.67
N ARG A 153 4.94 1.18 -29.58
CA ARG A 153 4.76 1.75 -28.23
C ARG A 153 6.05 2.46 -27.80
N GLY A 154 5.93 3.70 -27.31
CA GLY A 154 7.08 4.49 -26.87
C GLY A 154 8.00 5.01 -27.99
N ARG A 155 7.54 5.03 -29.25
CA ARG A 155 8.31 5.46 -30.44
C ARG A 155 7.61 6.57 -31.23
N GLY A 156 6.85 7.44 -30.56
CA GLY A 156 6.10 8.53 -31.18
C GLY A 156 4.94 8.05 -32.06
N GLY A 157 4.53 8.88 -33.04
CA GLY A 157 3.48 8.52 -33.99
C GLY A 157 2.06 8.49 -33.42
N PHE A 158 1.77 9.22 -32.34
CA PHE A 158 0.39 9.47 -31.94
C PHE A 158 -0.31 10.39 -32.93
N VAL A 159 -1.59 10.12 -33.17
CA VAL A 159 -2.47 10.96 -34.01
C VAL A 159 -3.77 11.20 -33.26
N ARG A 160 -4.37 12.37 -33.49
CA ARG A 160 -5.70 12.69 -32.96
C ARG A 160 -6.74 11.71 -33.52
N SER A 161 -7.53 11.13 -32.63
CA SER A 161 -8.71 10.31 -32.93
C SER A 161 -9.97 11.07 -32.47
N SER A 162 -11.06 10.35 -32.21
CA SER A 162 -12.29 10.89 -31.63
C SER A 162 -12.80 9.95 -30.55
N TRP A 163 -13.61 10.47 -29.62
CA TRP A 163 -14.24 9.66 -28.56
C TRP A 163 -15.05 8.49 -29.12
N GLN A 164 -15.73 8.69 -30.26
CA GLN A 164 -16.50 7.65 -30.92
C GLN A 164 -15.60 6.50 -31.41
N GLU A 165 -14.48 6.82 -32.08
CA GLU A 165 -13.57 5.82 -32.63
C GLU A 165 -12.87 5.03 -31.53
N VAL A 166 -12.35 5.71 -30.49
CA VAL A 166 -11.66 5.03 -29.40
C VAL A 166 -12.61 4.21 -28.54
N ASN A 167 -13.82 4.70 -28.22
CA ASN A 167 -14.77 3.92 -27.41
C ASN A 167 -15.22 2.65 -28.13
N GLU A 168 -15.40 2.70 -29.45
CA GLU A 168 -15.75 1.52 -30.24
C GLU A 168 -14.63 0.49 -30.29
N LEU A 169 -13.38 0.92 -30.52
CA LEU A 169 -12.22 0.02 -30.53
C LEU A 169 -12.01 -0.62 -29.15
N ILE A 170 -12.06 0.18 -28.08
CA ILE A 170 -11.92 -0.30 -26.70
C ILE A 170 -13.00 -1.33 -26.38
N ALA A 171 -14.27 -0.99 -26.63
CA ALA A 171 -15.40 -1.90 -26.41
C ALA A 171 -15.22 -3.21 -27.18
N ALA A 172 -14.86 -3.13 -28.47
CA ALA A 172 -14.66 -4.30 -29.31
C ALA A 172 -13.53 -5.21 -28.82
N SER A 173 -12.39 -4.61 -28.43
CA SER A 173 -11.28 -5.34 -27.84
C SER A 173 -11.67 -6.05 -26.54
N ASN A 174 -12.45 -5.38 -25.68
CA ASN A 174 -12.91 -5.97 -24.43
C ASN A 174 -13.89 -7.12 -24.70
N VAL A 175 -14.89 -6.95 -25.57
CA VAL A 175 -15.84 -8.01 -25.93
C VAL A 175 -15.10 -9.22 -26.52
N TYR A 176 -14.18 -9.00 -27.45
CA TYR A 176 -13.36 -10.08 -28.02
C TYR A 176 -12.57 -10.81 -26.94
N THR A 177 -11.90 -10.08 -26.05
CA THR A 177 -11.07 -10.66 -24.98
C THR A 177 -11.91 -11.49 -24.02
N VAL A 178 -13.04 -10.94 -23.56
CA VAL A 178 -13.98 -11.60 -22.63
C VAL A 178 -14.54 -12.88 -23.25
N LYS A 179 -14.98 -12.82 -24.51
CA LYS A 179 -15.55 -13.96 -25.23
C LYS A 179 -14.51 -15.04 -25.51
N THR A 180 -13.34 -14.68 -26.02
CA THR A 180 -12.37 -15.66 -26.50
C THR A 180 -11.55 -16.27 -25.37
N TYR A 181 -11.14 -15.46 -24.38
CA TYR A 181 -10.20 -15.88 -23.34
C TYR A 181 -10.80 -15.90 -21.94
N GLY A 182 -11.66 -14.94 -21.64
CA GLY A 182 -12.30 -14.80 -20.34
C GLY A 182 -12.28 -13.36 -19.84
N PRO A 183 -13.25 -12.97 -19.00
CA PRO A 183 -13.35 -11.62 -18.48
C PRO A 183 -12.14 -11.19 -17.65
N ASP A 184 -11.49 -12.13 -16.97
CA ASP A 184 -10.28 -11.92 -16.16
C ASP A 184 -8.99 -11.68 -16.99
N ARG A 185 -9.08 -11.68 -18.33
CA ARG A 185 -8.01 -11.21 -19.24
C ARG A 185 -8.13 -9.70 -19.56
N VAL A 186 -9.18 -9.05 -19.05
CA VAL A 186 -9.30 -7.59 -18.98
C VAL A 186 -8.97 -7.15 -17.55
N ALA A 187 -8.11 -6.15 -17.42
CA ALA A 187 -7.61 -5.67 -16.14
C ALA A 187 -7.60 -4.14 -16.08
N GLY A 188 -7.65 -3.60 -14.87
CA GLY A 188 -7.45 -2.19 -14.61
C GLY A 188 -6.52 -1.93 -13.44
N PHE A 189 -5.58 -1.00 -13.65
CA PHE A 189 -4.71 -0.49 -12.61
C PHE A 189 -5.09 0.96 -12.28
N SER A 190 -5.62 1.17 -11.09
CA SER A 190 -5.82 2.50 -10.50
C SER A 190 -5.58 2.45 -9.01
N PRO A 191 -4.73 3.32 -8.45
CA PRO A 191 -4.37 3.25 -7.04
C PRO A 191 -5.21 4.20 -6.18
N ILE A 192 -5.19 4.00 -4.87
CA ILE A 192 -5.49 5.05 -3.88
C ILE A 192 -6.84 5.74 -4.12
N PRO A 193 -7.97 5.10 -3.78
CA PRO A 193 -9.28 5.69 -4.03
C PRO A 193 -9.55 6.94 -3.17
N ALA A 194 -8.94 7.05 -1.98
CA ALA A 194 -9.19 8.16 -1.06
C ALA A 194 -8.86 9.55 -1.63
N MET A 195 -7.98 9.65 -2.65
CA MET A 195 -7.64 10.94 -3.26
C MET A 195 -8.70 11.44 -4.27
N SER A 196 -9.51 10.54 -4.82
CA SER A 196 -10.59 10.87 -5.79
C SER A 196 -11.48 9.63 -5.97
N MET A 197 -12.45 9.51 -5.08
CA MET A 197 -13.21 8.28 -4.82
C MET A 197 -14.01 7.81 -6.03
N VAL A 198 -14.75 8.72 -6.67
CA VAL A 198 -15.60 8.44 -7.83
C VAL A 198 -14.75 8.24 -9.08
N SER A 199 -13.64 8.97 -9.20
CA SER A 199 -12.69 8.79 -10.30
C SER A 199 -11.97 7.44 -10.26
N TYR A 200 -11.73 6.87 -9.07
CA TYR A 200 -11.34 5.46 -8.97
C TYR A 200 -12.52 4.56 -9.36
N ALA A 201 -13.69 4.79 -8.75
CA ALA A 201 -14.84 3.92 -8.88
C ALA A 201 -15.32 3.77 -10.33
N SER A 202 -15.11 4.78 -11.18
CA SER A 202 -15.48 4.75 -12.59
C SER A 202 -14.95 3.52 -13.34
N GLY A 203 -13.63 3.32 -13.37
CA GLY A 203 -13.02 2.18 -14.05
C GLY A 203 -13.26 0.87 -13.31
N ALA A 204 -13.15 0.89 -11.98
CA ALA A 204 -13.36 -0.29 -11.16
C ALA A 204 -14.79 -0.85 -11.29
N ARG A 205 -15.81 0.03 -11.37
CA ARG A 205 -17.22 -0.37 -11.49
C ARG A 205 -17.49 -0.99 -12.85
N TYR A 206 -16.96 -0.38 -13.92
CA TYR A 206 -17.03 -0.97 -15.26
C TYR A 206 -16.41 -2.36 -15.30
N LEU A 207 -15.17 -2.50 -14.81
CA LEU A 207 -14.43 -3.76 -14.79
C LEU A 207 -15.18 -4.82 -13.98
N SER A 208 -15.65 -4.47 -12.78
CA SER A 208 -16.31 -5.42 -11.88
C SER A 208 -17.64 -5.93 -12.46
N LEU A 209 -18.39 -5.08 -13.17
CA LEU A 209 -19.62 -5.48 -13.88
C LEU A 209 -19.32 -6.52 -14.97
N ILE A 210 -18.31 -6.28 -15.81
CA ILE A 210 -17.93 -7.19 -16.91
C ILE A 210 -17.08 -8.38 -16.44
N GLY A 211 -16.65 -8.41 -15.17
CA GLY A 211 -15.81 -9.46 -14.60
C GLY A 211 -14.32 -9.30 -14.81
N GLY A 212 -13.87 -8.11 -15.22
CA GLY A 212 -12.46 -7.73 -15.29
C GLY A 212 -11.81 -7.67 -13.90
N THR A 213 -10.49 -7.70 -13.90
CA THR A 213 -9.66 -7.73 -12.69
C THR A 213 -9.30 -6.33 -12.20
N CYS A 214 -9.58 -6.06 -10.93
CA CYS A 214 -9.20 -4.83 -10.24
C CYS A 214 -7.90 -5.05 -9.47
N LEU A 215 -6.82 -4.44 -9.96
CA LEU A 215 -5.47 -4.60 -9.43
C LEU A 215 -5.26 -3.75 -8.16
N SER A 216 -4.62 -4.33 -7.14
CA SER A 216 -4.29 -3.65 -5.88
C SER A 216 -3.18 -2.62 -6.05
N PHE A 217 -2.93 -1.83 -5.00
CA PHE A 217 -1.92 -0.78 -5.04
C PHE A 217 -1.10 -0.66 -3.75
N TYR A 218 -1.68 -0.94 -2.58
CA TYR A 218 -1.03 -0.60 -1.31
C TYR A 218 0.16 -1.54 -1.02
N ASP A 219 -0.06 -2.83 -1.18
CA ASP A 219 0.96 -3.88 -1.22
C ASP A 219 2.00 -3.62 -2.32
N TRP A 220 1.53 -3.37 -3.54
CA TRP A 220 2.37 -3.13 -4.71
C TRP A 220 3.28 -1.92 -4.59
N TYR A 221 2.82 -0.85 -3.93
CA TYR A 221 3.62 0.34 -3.68
C TYR A 221 4.62 0.13 -2.55
N CYS A 222 4.52 -0.99 -1.83
CA CYS A 222 5.23 -1.24 -0.57
C CYS A 222 4.82 -0.21 0.50
N ASP A 223 3.59 0.26 0.41
CA ASP A 223 3.00 1.19 1.38
C ASP A 223 2.26 0.41 2.48
N LEU A 224 1.73 -0.79 2.16
CA LEU A 224 1.33 -1.78 3.14
C LEU A 224 2.53 -2.14 4.03
N PRO A 225 2.41 -2.05 5.36
CA PRO A 225 3.32 -2.70 6.28
C PRO A 225 2.71 -4.05 6.70
N PRO A 226 3.16 -5.21 6.17
CA PRO A 226 2.57 -6.52 6.52
C PRO A 226 2.63 -6.85 8.01
N ALA A 227 3.54 -6.20 8.75
CA ALA A 227 3.55 -6.19 10.22
C ALA A 227 2.24 -5.69 10.87
N SER A 228 1.48 -4.79 10.23
CA SER A 228 0.19 -4.32 10.75
C SER A 228 -0.88 -5.42 10.72
N PRO A 229 -1.14 -6.10 9.58
CA PRO A 229 -1.95 -7.30 9.55
C PRO A 229 -1.48 -8.38 10.52
N GLN A 230 -0.17 -8.66 10.58
CA GLN A 230 0.41 -9.64 11.51
C GLN A 230 0.09 -9.33 12.98
N THR A 231 0.29 -8.09 13.42
CA THR A 231 0.13 -7.71 14.83
C THR A 231 -1.31 -7.41 15.23
N TRP A 232 -2.12 -6.83 14.33
CA TRP A 232 -3.42 -6.25 14.71
C TRP A 232 -4.61 -6.78 13.92
N GLY A 233 -4.38 -7.57 12.88
CA GLY A 233 -5.44 -7.92 11.93
C GLY A 233 -6.04 -6.68 11.27
N GLU A 234 -5.20 -5.71 10.92
CA GLU A 234 -5.60 -4.43 10.29
C GLU A 234 -4.68 -4.12 9.12
N GLN A 235 -5.25 -3.65 8.00
CA GLN A 235 -4.46 -3.24 6.83
C GLN A 235 -3.50 -2.12 7.24
N THR A 236 -4.07 -1.02 7.72
CA THR A 236 -3.40 0.13 8.31
C THR A 236 -4.47 0.95 9.02
N ASP A 237 -4.17 1.36 10.25
CA ASP A 237 -4.92 2.40 10.93
C ASP A 237 -3.94 3.18 11.81
N VAL A 238 -4.00 4.50 11.77
CA VAL A 238 -3.00 5.39 12.38
C VAL A 238 -3.64 6.62 13.01
N PRO A 239 -3.00 7.22 14.04
CA PRO A 239 -3.43 8.51 14.57
C PRO A 239 -3.46 9.59 13.49
N GLU A 240 -4.30 10.60 13.68
CA GLU A 240 -4.28 11.80 12.84
C GLU A 240 -3.06 12.69 13.18
N SER A 241 -2.73 13.64 12.31
CA SER A 241 -1.60 14.57 12.56
C SER A 241 -1.80 15.47 13.78
N ALA A 242 -3.05 15.84 14.08
CA ALA A 242 -3.38 16.61 15.28
C ALA A 242 -3.03 15.85 16.57
N ASP A 243 -3.09 14.51 16.55
CA ASP A 243 -2.76 13.69 17.72
C ASP A 243 -1.24 13.67 18.00
N TRP A 244 -0.39 14.05 17.03
CA TRP A 244 1.04 14.28 17.31
C TRP A 244 1.21 15.37 18.38
N TYR A 245 0.31 16.36 18.41
CA TYR A 245 0.32 17.45 19.38
C TYR A 245 -0.05 17.00 20.82
N ASN A 246 -0.68 15.83 20.94
CA ASN A 246 -0.96 15.20 22.21
C ASN A 246 0.22 14.37 22.73
N SER A 247 1.19 14.04 21.86
CA SER A 247 2.41 13.34 22.25
C SER A 247 3.38 14.21 23.03
N SER A 248 4.15 13.57 23.90
CA SER A 248 5.20 14.20 24.72
C SER A 248 6.62 13.72 24.38
N TYR A 249 6.72 12.67 23.56
CA TYR A 249 7.97 12.19 23.01
C TYR A 249 7.74 11.58 21.63
N ILE A 250 8.36 12.13 20.59
CA ILE A 250 8.17 11.64 19.22
C ILE A 250 9.51 11.24 18.59
N ILE A 251 9.55 10.04 18.02
CA ILE A 251 10.65 9.62 17.14
C ILE A 251 10.13 9.65 15.71
N ALA A 252 10.76 10.43 14.84
CA ALA A 252 10.53 10.40 13.40
C ALA A 252 11.57 9.47 12.74
N TRP A 253 11.16 8.24 12.43
CA TRP A 253 12.05 7.16 12.01
C TRP A 253 11.81 6.79 10.54
N GLY A 254 12.78 7.10 9.66
CA GLY A 254 12.63 6.89 8.22
C GLY A 254 11.43 7.62 7.60
N SER A 255 10.95 8.68 8.25
CA SER A 255 9.84 9.52 7.80
C SER A 255 10.30 10.96 7.66
N ASN A 256 10.40 11.44 6.43
CA ASN A 256 10.87 12.80 6.15
C ASN A 256 9.72 13.81 6.19
N VAL A 257 9.17 14.04 7.39
CA VAL A 257 7.94 14.81 7.66
C VAL A 257 7.84 16.14 6.88
N PRO A 258 8.82 17.08 6.93
CA PRO A 258 8.68 18.36 6.25
C PRO A 258 8.56 18.25 4.72
N GLN A 259 9.17 17.22 4.13
CA GLN A 259 9.17 17.01 2.68
C GLN A 259 7.93 16.25 2.20
N THR A 260 7.57 15.19 2.93
CA THR A 260 6.61 14.18 2.48
C THR A 260 5.25 14.27 3.18
N ARG A 261 5.19 14.95 4.35
CA ARG A 261 3.99 15.33 5.12
C ARG A 261 3.95 16.85 5.32
N THR A 262 4.36 17.60 4.28
CA THR A 262 4.46 19.08 4.32
C THR A 262 3.26 19.79 4.97
N PRO A 263 1.99 19.49 4.63
CA PRO A 263 0.85 20.20 5.20
C PRO A 263 0.60 19.90 6.70
N ASP A 264 1.21 18.84 7.24
CA ASP A 264 1.02 18.38 8.62
C ASP A 264 2.25 18.65 9.50
N ALA A 265 3.38 19.05 8.88
CA ALA A 265 4.64 19.26 9.58
C ALA A 265 4.56 20.32 10.69
N HIS A 266 3.59 21.25 10.61
CA HIS A 266 3.41 22.27 11.64
C HIS A 266 3.07 21.65 13.00
N PHE A 267 2.22 20.62 13.06
CA PHE A 267 1.90 19.90 14.31
C PHE A 267 3.17 19.35 14.98
N PHE A 268 4.09 18.79 14.18
CA PHE A 268 5.37 18.29 14.67
C PHE A 268 6.28 19.42 15.17
N THR A 269 6.31 20.56 14.48
CA THR A 269 7.16 21.68 14.92
C THR A 269 6.60 22.43 16.12
N GLU A 270 5.28 22.57 16.20
CA GLU A 270 4.57 23.35 17.23
C GLU A 270 4.48 22.56 18.53
N VAL A 271 4.33 21.23 18.48
CA VAL A 271 4.31 20.41 19.70
C VAL A 271 5.61 20.51 20.49
N ARG A 272 6.74 20.81 19.82
CA ARG A 272 8.01 21.09 20.49
C ARG A 272 7.93 22.29 21.43
N TYR A 273 7.11 23.30 21.12
CA TYR A 273 6.87 24.44 22.01
C TYR A 273 6.01 24.06 23.23
N LYS A 274 5.29 22.94 23.16
CA LYS A 274 4.61 22.31 24.31
C LYS A 274 5.56 21.51 25.21
N GLY A 275 6.86 21.49 24.88
CA GLY A 275 7.90 20.77 25.62
C GLY A 275 8.17 19.35 25.13
N THR A 276 7.53 18.92 24.03
CA THR A 276 7.73 17.59 23.46
C THR A 276 9.09 17.46 22.81
N LYS A 277 9.85 16.45 23.22
CA LYS A 277 11.14 16.14 22.61
C LYS A 277 10.94 15.37 21.30
N THR A 278 11.74 15.70 20.29
CA THR A 278 11.71 15.04 18.98
C THR A 278 13.07 14.48 18.58
N VAL A 279 13.08 13.26 18.04
CA VAL A 279 14.30 12.57 17.55
C VAL A 279 14.13 12.20 16.09
N ALA A 280 15.10 12.54 15.23
CA ALA A 280 15.16 12.08 13.85
C ALA A 280 16.06 10.85 13.75
N VAL A 281 15.57 9.78 13.14
CA VAL A 281 16.38 8.60 12.81
C VAL A 281 16.38 8.40 11.30
N THR A 282 17.47 8.86 10.67
CA THR A 282 17.69 8.82 9.22
C THR A 282 19.18 8.67 8.92
N PRO A 283 19.58 7.82 7.96
CA PRO A 283 20.99 7.61 7.64
C PRO A 283 21.65 8.89 7.09
N ASP A 284 20.93 9.66 6.27
CA ASP A 284 21.35 10.96 5.78
C ASP A 284 20.89 12.10 6.71
N TYR A 285 21.50 13.28 6.55
CA TYR A 285 20.98 14.51 7.17
C TYR A 285 19.76 15.02 6.39
N ALA A 286 18.65 14.32 6.53
CA ALA A 286 17.38 14.62 5.89
C ALA A 286 16.73 15.89 6.45
N GLU A 287 15.71 16.42 5.77
CA GLU A 287 15.02 17.64 6.23
C GLU A 287 14.37 17.47 7.62
N ILE A 288 13.93 16.25 7.98
CA ILE A 288 13.41 15.94 9.30
C ILE A 288 14.43 16.19 10.42
N ALA A 289 15.72 15.93 10.19
CA ALA A 289 16.76 16.15 11.20
C ALA A 289 16.84 17.62 11.64
N LYS A 290 16.55 18.55 10.72
CA LYS A 290 16.53 20.00 10.99
C LYS A 290 15.45 20.41 12.01
N LEU A 291 14.42 19.58 12.20
CA LEU A 291 13.28 19.87 13.09
C LEU A 291 13.38 19.14 14.44
N CYS A 292 14.39 18.29 14.63
CA CYS A 292 14.51 17.44 15.80
C CYS A 292 15.58 17.93 16.78
N ASP A 293 15.44 17.52 18.04
CA ASP A 293 16.39 17.85 19.11
C ASP A 293 17.60 16.91 19.12
N LEU A 294 17.49 15.75 18.44
CA LEU A 294 18.57 14.80 18.22
C LEU A 294 18.46 14.18 16.83
N TRP A 295 19.60 13.96 16.17
CA TRP A 295 19.72 13.16 14.96
C TRP A 295 20.55 11.90 15.25
N LEU A 296 19.99 10.74 14.94
CA LEU A 296 20.67 9.44 14.94
C LEU A 296 20.72 8.92 13.51
N ALA A 297 21.90 8.45 13.09
CA ALA A 297 22.18 8.06 11.72
C ALA A 297 22.62 6.60 11.62
N PRO A 298 21.71 5.63 11.87
CA PRO A 298 22.04 4.22 11.65
C PRO A 298 22.34 3.99 10.16
N LYS A 299 23.17 2.98 9.87
CA LYS A 299 23.29 2.45 8.51
C LYS A 299 21.89 2.11 7.98
N GLN A 300 21.58 2.54 6.77
CA GLN A 300 20.26 2.35 6.18
C GLN A 300 19.90 0.85 6.13
N GLY A 301 18.66 0.48 6.49
CA GLY A 301 18.23 -0.92 6.44
C GLY A 301 18.68 -1.76 7.65
N THR A 302 19.39 -1.16 8.61
CA THR A 302 19.78 -1.82 9.87
C THR A 302 18.92 -1.39 11.06
N ASP A 303 17.86 -0.62 10.81
CA ASP A 303 17.02 0.02 11.82
C ASP A 303 16.39 -0.96 12.83
N ALA A 304 16.01 -2.17 12.39
CA ALA A 304 15.51 -3.22 13.27
C ALA A 304 16.49 -3.59 14.40
N ALA A 305 17.81 -3.53 14.14
CA ALA A 305 18.83 -3.81 15.17
C ALA A 305 18.80 -2.75 16.29
N MET A 306 18.70 -1.48 15.92
CA MET A 306 18.55 -0.40 16.88
C MET A 306 17.25 -0.54 17.67
N ALA A 307 16.14 -0.86 17.01
CA ALA A 307 14.85 -1.05 17.66
C ALA A 307 14.85 -2.21 18.67
N LEU A 308 15.47 -3.35 18.31
CA LEU A 308 15.68 -4.49 19.20
C LEU A 308 16.50 -4.11 20.44
N ALA A 309 17.59 -3.38 20.27
CA ALA A 309 18.41 -2.93 21.40
C ALA A 309 17.70 -1.90 22.28
N MET A 310 16.85 -1.04 21.71
CA MET A 310 15.99 -0.17 22.50
C MET A 310 14.94 -0.99 23.28
N GLY A 311 14.29 -1.95 22.64
CA GLY A 311 13.36 -2.87 23.31
C GLY A 311 14.01 -3.68 24.43
N HIS A 312 15.26 -4.12 24.27
CA HIS A 312 16.04 -4.80 25.31
C HIS A 312 16.15 -3.93 26.58
N VAL A 313 16.53 -2.66 26.43
CA VAL A 313 16.64 -1.70 27.54
C VAL A 313 15.27 -1.46 28.20
N MET A 314 14.21 -1.33 27.40
CA MET A 314 12.85 -1.13 27.91
C MET A 314 12.38 -2.32 28.76
N LEU A 315 12.55 -3.55 28.26
CA LEU A 315 12.16 -4.76 28.98
C LEU A 315 13.01 -4.96 30.25
N ARG A 316 14.33 -4.74 30.18
CA ARG A 316 15.23 -4.82 31.34
C ARG A 316 14.77 -3.88 32.46
N GLU A 317 14.64 -2.60 32.16
CA GLU A 317 14.47 -1.58 33.21
C GLU A 317 13.03 -1.40 33.67
N PHE A 318 12.05 -1.55 32.78
CA PHE A 318 10.66 -1.18 33.03
C PHE A 318 9.71 -2.38 33.16
N HIS A 319 10.18 -3.60 32.85
CA HIS A 319 9.40 -4.84 33.04
C HIS A 319 10.05 -5.82 34.02
N LEU A 320 11.39 -5.86 34.10
CA LEU A 320 12.10 -6.77 35.02
C LEU A 320 12.60 -6.07 36.28
N ASP A 321 13.52 -5.10 36.15
CA ASP A 321 14.25 -4.54 37.30
C ASP A 321 13.37 -3.61 38.13
N ASN A 322 12.58 -2.76 37.48
CA ASN A 322 11.59 -1.88 38.11
C ASN A 322 10.27 -1.92 37.33
N PRO A 323 9.46 -2.98 37.52
CA PRO A 323 8.25 -3.21 36.74
C PRO A 323 7.27 -2.04 36.89
N ARG A 324 6.91 -1.43 35.77
CA ARG A 324 5.95 -0.32 35.74
C ARG A 324 4.54 -0.87 35.70
N GLN A 325 3.74 -0.46 36.68
CA GLN A 325 2.35 -0.90 36.82
C GLN A 325 1.56 -0.70 35.53
N TYR A 326 1.68 0.47 34.87
CA TYR A 326 0.98 0.75 33.62
C TYR A 326 1.38 -0.22 32.51
N PHE A 327 2.68 -0.46 32.31
CA PHE A 327 3.16 -1.32 31.24
C PHE A 327 2.81 -2.78 31.48
N THR A 328 2.99 -3.28 32.70
CA THR A 328 2.70 -4.68 33.05
C THR A 328 1.21 -4.99 32.88
N ASP A 329 0.32 -4.09 33.33
CA ASP A 329 -1.13 -4.24 33.10
C ASP A 329 -1.47 -4.20 31.60
N TYR A 330 -0.89 -3.24 30.88
CA TYR A 330 -1.16 -3.07 29.45
C TYR A 330 -0.83 -4.36 28.68
N VAL A 331 0.39 -4.89 28.83
CA VAL A 331 0.81 -6.07 28.07
C VAL A 331 0.04 -7.33 28.50
N ARG A 332 -0.38 -7.43 29.76
CA ARG A 332 -1.21 -8.54 30.24
C ARG A 332 -2.57 -8.62 29.54
N ARG A 333 -3.22 -7.47 29.34
CA ARG A 333 -4.60 -7.41 28.81
C ARG A 333 -4.65 -7.31 27.30
N TYR A 334 -3.71 -6.58 26.71
CA TYR A 334 -3.81 -6.15 25.31
C TYR A 334 -2.83 -6.84 24.37
N THR A 335 -2.06 -7.83 24.83
CA THR A 335 -1.14 -8.59 23.97
C THR A 335 -1.37 -10.09 24.08
N ASP A 336 -0.73 -10.85 23.20
CA ASP A 336 -0.63 -12.30 23.29
C ASP A 336 0.50 -12.79 24.22
N MET A 337 1.21 -11.91 24.92
CA MET A 337 2.27 -12.28 25.88
C MET A 337 1.88 -13.37 26.89
N PRO A 338 0.69 -13.35 27.54
CA PRO A 338 0.32 -14.41 28.50
C PRO A 338 -0.08 -15.74 27.84
N MET A 339 -0.19 -15.79 26.52
CA MET A 339 -0.64 -17.00 25.82
C MET A 339 0.45 -18.07 25.79
N LEU A 340 0.01 -19.32 25.85
CA LEU A 340 0.88 -20.49 25.84
C LEU A 340 1.27 -20.91 24.42
N VAL A 341 2.54 -21.24 24.25
CA VAL A 341 3.16 -21.77 23.03
C VAL A 341 3.66 -23.19 23.32
N MET A 342 3.32 -24.12 22.43
CA MET A 342 3.81 -25.50 22.49
C MET A 342 5.26 -25.56 22.02
N LEU A 343 6.10 -26.30 22.74
CA LEU A 343 7.49 -26.53 22.36
C LEU A 343 7.59 -27.83 21.55
N GLU A 344 8.20 -27.75 20.38
CA GLU A 344 8.45 -28.91 19.51
C GLU A 344 9.83 -29.48 19.83
N GLU A 345 9.92 -30.80 20.05
CA GLU A 345 11.19 -31.48 20.29
C GLU A 345 12.14 -31.34 19.08
N ARG A 346 13.43 -31.14 19.36
CA ARG A 346 14.55 -31.15 18.41
C ARG A 346 15.69 -31.99 18.99
N ASP A 347 16.73 -32.22 18.19
CA ASP A 347 17.89 -32.98 18.64
C ASP A 347 18.70 -32.17 19.67
N GLY A 348 18.47 -32.46 20.95
CA GLY A 348 19.16 -31.85 22.09
C GLY A 348 18.58 -30.52 22.61
N TYR A 349 17.48 -30.02 22.04
CA TYR A 349 16.82 -28.76 22.44
C TYR A 349 15.36 -28.75 21.97
N TYR A 350 14.65 -27.63 22.14
CA TYR A 350 13.28 -27.40 21.65
C TYR A 350 13.18 -26.23 20.69
N ALA A 351 12.20 -26.23 19.78
CA ALA A 351 11.82 -25.06 19.00
C ALA A 351 10.44 -24.55 19.43
N ALA A 352 10.22 -23.24 19.35
CA ALA A 352 8.89 -22.67 19.58
C ALA A 352 7.93 -23.07 18.44
N GLY A 353 6.92 -23.86 18.77
CA GLY A 353 5.91 -24.38 17.85
C GLY A 353 4.70 -23.45 17.70
N ARG A 354 3.52 -24.03 17.45
CA ARG A 354 2.27 -23.27 17.41
C ARG A 354 1.78 -22.87 18.81
N MET A 355 0.86 -21.91 18.89
CA MET A 355 0.17 -21.60 20.14
C MET A 355 -0.72 -22.77 20.57
N LEU A 356 -0.81 -22.99 21.90
CA LEU A 356 -1.73 -23.95 22.49
C LEU A 356 -3.17 -23.47 22.28
N ARG A 357 -4.05 -24.39 21.90
CA ARG A 357 -5.47 -24.15 21.64
C ARG A 357 -6.31 -24.85 22.69
N ALA A 358 -7.53 -24.36 22.92
CA ALA A 358 -8.46 -25.02 23.82
C ALA A 358 -8.68 -26.49 23.41
N ALA A 359 -8.75 -26.75 22.09
CA ALA A 359 -8.90 -28.11 21.53
C ALA A 359 -7.76 -29.08 21.88
N ASP A 360 -6.60 -28.60 22.32
CA ASP A 360 -5.47 -29.46 22.68
C ASP A 360 -5.64 -30.08 24.08
N LEU A 361 -6.56 -29.56 24.89
CA LEU A 361 -6.75 -29.95 26.29
C LEU A 361 -7.98 -30.85 26.46
N VAL A 362 -7.96 -31.66 27.51
CA VAL A 362 -9.11 -32.50 27.90
C VAL A 362 -10.35 -31.62 28.08
N ASP A 363 -11.49 -32.12 27.62
CA ASP A 363 -12.78 -31.42 27.56
C ASP A 363 -12.76 -30.09 26.79
N SER A 364 -11.70 -29.80 26.03
CA SER A 364 -11.50 -28.55 25.28
C SER A 364 -11.67 -27.28 26.12
N LEU A 365 -11.33 -27.35 27.42
CA LEU A 365 -11.63 -26.31 28.42
C LEU A 365 -13.14 -25.92 28.48
N GLY A 366 -14.06 -26.80 28.08
CA GLY A 366 -15.49 -26.50 28.00
C GLY A 366 -15.90 -25.67 26.78
N GLN A 367 -15.03 -25.51 25.79
CA GLN A 367 -15.33 -24.81 24.54
C GLN A 367 -15.81 -25.79 23.47
N GLU A 368 -17.10 -25.73 23.14
CA GLU A 368 -17.68 -26.55 22.07
C GLU A 368 -17.50 -25.92 20.67
N ASN A 369 -17.60 -24.58 20.57
CA ASN A 369 -17.46 -23.86 19.31
C ASN A 369 -16.01 -23.41 19.07
N ASN A 370 -15.49 -23.72 17.89
CA ASN A 370 -14.14 -23.36 17.42
C ASN A 370 -13.00 -23.49 18.46
N PRO A 371 -12.93 -24.59 19.25
CA PRO A 371 -11.91 -24.75 20.28
C PRO A 371 -10.47 -24.71 19.73
N GLU A 372 -10.27 -25.06 18.46
CA GLU A 372 -8.98 -25.02 17.77
C GLU A 372 -8.52 -23.60 17.39
N TRP A 373 -9.39 -22.60 17.52
CA TRP A 373 -9.13 -21.18 17.23
C TRP A 373 -9.12 -20.30 18.48
N LYS A 374 -9.10 -20.91 19.67
CA LYS A 374 -9.10 -20.21 20.96
C LYS A 374 -7.80 -20.47 21.69
N THR A 375 -6.98 -19.42 21.84
CA THR A 375 -5.69 -19.48 22.54
C THR A 375 -5.87 -19.66 24.04
N VAL A 376 -4.91 -20.32 24.69
CA VAL A 376 -4.95 -20.64 26.13
C VAL A 376 -3.87 -19.89 26.90
N ALA A 377 -4.16 -19.49 28.13
CA ALA A 377 -3.23 -18.88 29.07
C ALA A 377 -3.38 -19.52 30.47
N ILE A 378 -2.49 -19.17 31.41
CA ILE A 378 -2.62 -19.50 32.84
C ILE A 378 -3.09 -18.26 33.59
N ASN A 379 -4.03 -18.42 34.53
CA ASN A 379 -4.42 -17.34 35.44
C ASN A 379 -3.47 -17.23 36.65
N SER A 380 -3.61 -16.18 37.45
CA SER A 380 -2.78 -15.94 38.65
C SER A 380 -2.85 -17.06 39.71
N ASN A 381 -3.87 -17.93 39.65
CA ASN A 381 -4.03 -19.07 40.56
C ASN A 381 -3.38 -20.36 40.02
N GLY A 382 -2.77 -20.32 38.83
CA GLY A 382 -2.15 -21.47 38.18
C GLY A 382 -3.12 -22.33 37.37
N GLU A 383 -4.35 -21.86 37.13
CA GLU A 383 -5.36 -22.59 36.36
C GLU A 383 -5.27 -22.23 34.87
N MET A 384 -5.42 -23.21 33.98
CA MET A 384 -5.49 -22.97 32.54
C MET A 384 -6.86 -22.44 32.14
N VAL A 385 -6.88 -21.43 31.28
CA VAL A 385 -8.09 -20.75 30.84
C VAL A 385 -8.01 -20.35 29.37
N ALA A 386 -9.14 -20.40 28.66
CA ALA A 386 -9.31 -19.79 27.35
C ALA A 386 -9.96 -18.41 27.52
N PRO A 387 -9.21 -17.29 27.52
CA PRO A 387 -9.80 -16.00 27.76
C PRO A 387 -10.62 -15.50 26.57
N ASN A 388 -11.59 -14.63 26.84
CA ASN A 388 -12.40 -13.97 25.81
C ASN A 388 -11.55 -13.27 24.73
N GLY A 389 -12.15 -13.07 23.55
CA GLY A 389 -11.60 -12.23 22.48
C GLY A 389 -10.82 -12.96 21.39
N SER A 390 -10.33 -14.18 21.63
CA SER A 390 -9.68 -14.98 20.57
C SER A 390 -10.60 -15.22 19.38
N ILE A 391 -10.01 -15.42 18.19
CA ILE A 391 -10.76 -15.37 16.93
C ILE A 391 -11.89 -16.41 16.85
N GLY A 392 -11.74 -17.55 17.55
CA GLY A 392 -12.79 -18.55 17.67
C GLY A 392 -14.08 -18.06 18.34
N PHE A 393 -14.05 -16.99 19.14
CA PHE A 393 -15.25 -16.38 19.73
C PHE A 393 -15.99 -15.44 18.78
N ARG A 394 -15.37 -15.05 17.65
CA ARG A 394 -15.96 -14.10 16.70
C ARG A 394 -17.09 -14.71 15.88
N TRP A 395 -16.94 -15.98 15.52
CA TRP A 395 -17.81 -16.70 14.60
C TRP A 395 -18.39 -17.95 15.25
N GLY A 396 -19.54 -18.42 14.77
CA GLY A 396 -20.27 -19.54 15.39
C GLY A 396 -20.98 -19.19 16.71
N GLU A 397 -20.53 -18.16 17.43
CA GLU A 397 -21.12 -17.66 18.67
C GLU A 397 -21.12 -16.11 18.73
N LYS A 398 -21.58 -15.54 19.86
CA LYS A 398 -21.73 -14.09 20.09
C LYS A 398 -21.50 -13.73 21.56
N GLY A 399 -21.20 -12.46 21.84
CA GLY A 399 -21.11 -11.92 23.20
C GLY A 399 -19.79 -12.12 23.95
N LYS A 400 -18.86 -12.93 23.42
CA LYS A 400 -17.56 -13.24 24.05
C LYS A 400 -16.35 -12.77 23.26
N TRP A 401 -16.56 -12.15 22.09
CA TRP A 401 -15.49 -11.56 21.30
C TRP A 401 -15.17 -10.15 21.81
N ASN A 402 -14.62 -10.08 23.01
CA ASN A 402 -14.23 -8.85 23.70
C ASN A 402 -12.92 -9.05 24.49
N LEU A 403 -12.28 -7.95 24.87
CA LEU A 403 -11.06 -7.91 25.68
C LEU A 403 -11.35 -7.79 27.19
N GLU A 404 -12.54 -8.19 27.63
CA GLU A 404 -12.77 -8.34 29.06
C GLU A 404 -11.89 -9.47 29.58
N GLN A 405 -11.26 -9.25 30.74
CA GLN A 405 -10.41 -10.23 31.39
C GLN A 405 -11.27 -11.29 32.08
N ARG A 406 -11.90 -12.14 31.26
CA ARG A 406 -12.82 -13.19 31.67
C ARG A 406 -12.44 -14.53 31.09
N ASP A 407 -12.74 -15.57 31.85
CA ASP A 407 -12.74 -16.95 31.39
C ASP A 407 -13.86 -17.15 30.37
N GLY A 408 -13.49 -17.57 29.15
CA GLY A 408 -14.44 -17.79 28.06
C GLY A 408 -15.42 -18.95 28.30
N THR A 409 -15.18 -19.79 29.29
CA THR A 409 -16.08 -20.89 29.67
C THR A 409 -17.04 -20.45 30.76
N THR A 410 -16.51 -20.04 31.92
CA THR A 410 -17.32 -19.70 33.10
C THR A 410 -17.89 -18.28 33.07
N GLY A 411 -17.31 -17.38 32.28
CA GLY A 411 -17.63 -15.95 32.28
C GLY A 411 -17.11 -15.19 33.51
N ALA A 412 -16.43 -15.88 34.44
CA ALA A 412 -15.85 -15.27 35.63
C ALA A 412 -14.65 -14.39 35.27
N GLU A 413 -14.39 -13.37 36.08
CA GLU A 413 -13.20 -12.55 35.93
C GLU A 413 -11.94 -13.36 36.22
N THR A 414 -10.89 -13.11 35.44
CA THR A 414 -9.62 -13.84 35.54
C THR A 414 -8.45 -12.90 35.29
N GLU A 415 -7.38 -13.02 36.07
CA GLU A 415 -6.14 -12.29 35.84
C GLU A 415 -5.13 -13.22 35.18
N LEU A 416 -4.67 -12.87 33.98
CA LEU A 416 -3.71 -13.70 33.25
C LEU A 416 -2.29 -13.52 33.80
N GLN A 417 -1.59 -14.63 33.97
CA GLN A 417 -0.19 -14.67 34.34
C GLN A 417 0.70 -14.48 33.10
N LEU A 418 1.68 -13.58 33.18
CA LEU A 418 2.59 -13.29 32.07
C LEU A 418 3.69 -14.33 31.91
N SER A 419 4.39 -14.66 33.01
CA SER A 419 5.57 -15.54 32.99
C SER A 419 5.36 -16.79 33.82
N LEU A 420 5.94 -17.91 33.38
CA LEU A 420 6.01 -19.17 34.14
C LEU A 420 7.21 -19.24 35.09
N LEU A 421 8.11 -18.24 35.08
CA LEU A 421 9.25 -18.23 35.99
C LEU A 421 8.77 -18.13 37.44
N GLY A 422 9.20 -19.08 38.26
CA GLY A 422 8.75 -19.25 39.65
C GLY A 422 7.62 -20.28 39.81
N SER A 423 6.99 -20.73 38.72
CA SER A 423 5.92 -21.74 38.71
C SER A 423 6.11 -22.83 37.65
N GLN A 424 7.29 -22.89 37.02
CA GLN A 424 7.65 -23.90 36.02
C GLN A 424 7.88 -25.28 36.63
N ASP A 425 7.69 -26.32 35.83
CA ASP A 425 8.00 -27.70 36.22
C ASP A 425 9.48 -28.02 35.94
N GLU A 426 9.99 -27.49 34.82
CA GLU A 426 11.38 -27.67 34.37
C GLU A 426 11.87 -26.46 33.57
N ILE A 427 13.19 -26.41 33.32
CA ILE A 427 13.81 -25.45 32.41
C ILE A 427 14.15 -26.19 31.13
N ALA A 428 13.67 -25.67 29.99
CA ALA A 428 13.94 -26.21 28.66
C ALA A 428 14.87 -25.28 27.89
N ASP A 429 15.86 -25.86 27.19
CA ASP A 429 16.68 -25.10 26.24
C ASP A 429 15.91 -24.97 24.91
N VAL A 430 15.56 -23.74 24.51
CA VAL A 430 14.79 -23.43 23.31
C VAL A 430 15.68 -22.68 22.32
N GLY A 431 15.71 -23.12 21.06
CA GLY A 431 16.47 -22.50 19.97
C GLY A 431 15.73 -21.33 19.34
N PHE A 432 16.46 -20.24 19.08
CA PHE A 432 15.99 -19.04 18.40
C PHE A 432 16.82 -18.77 17.15
N PRO A 433 16.19 -18.37 16.03
CA PRO A 433 16.93 -18.09 14.81
C PRO A 433 17.66 -16.74 14.92
N TYR A 434 18.92 -16.71 14.52
CA TYR A 434 19.72 -15.49 14.49
C TYR A 434 20.38 -15.30 13.12
N PHE A 435 20.08 -14.15 12.49
CA PHE A 435 20.59 -13.81 11.16
C PHE A 435 21.58 -12.62 11.19
N GLY A 436 21.92 -12.11 12.38
CA GLY A 436 22.82 -10.95 12.49
C GLY A 436 24.29 -11.23 12.17
N GLY A 437 24.65 -12.51 12.02
CA GLY A 437 25.94 -12.95 11.48
C GLY A 437 25.98 -13.03 9.95
N GLU A 438 24.84 -12.87 9.28
CA GLU A 438 24.71 -12.91 7.83
C GLU A 438 24.70 -11.48 7.23
N GLY A 439 24.81 -11.38 5.90
CA GLY A 439 24.69 -10.13 5.17
C GLY A 439 25.71 -9.98 4.04
N SER A 440 25.55 -8.93 3.24
CA SER A 440 26.52 -8.57 2.20
C SER A 440 27.71 -7.79 2.77
N GLU A 441 28.78 -7.67 2.00
CA GLU A 441 30.01 -6.93 2.34
C GLU A 441 29.80 -5.42 2.61
N TYR A 442 28.60 -4.89 2.31
CA TYR A 442 28.26 -3.48 2.46
C TYR A 442 27.67 -3.11 3.83
N PHE A 443 27.42 -4.11 4.68
CA PHE A 443 26.84 -3.97 6.01
C PHE A 443 27.70 -4.69 7.05
N ASN A 444 27.77 -4.14 8.25
CA ASN A 444 28.42 -4.82 9.36
C ASN A 444 27.56 -6.00 9.83
N HIS A 445 28.22 -7.06 10.29
CA HIS A 445 27.60 -8.24 10.86
C HIS A 445 28.25 -8.55 12.21
N VAL A 446 27.52 -9.22 13.09
CA VAL A 446 28.01 -9.69 14.39
C VAL A 446 27.84 -11.19 14.44
N ALA A 447 28.95 -11.92 14.38
CA ALA A 447 28.93 -13.37 14.42
C ALA A 447 28.53 -13.87 15.81
N LEU A 448 27.46 -14.66 15.85
CA LEU A 448 27.04 -15.56 16.93
C LEU A 448 26.61 -16.87 16.25
N ASP A 449 25.98 -17.78 16.98
CA ASP A 449 25.42 -19.00 16.38
C ASP A 449 24.11 -18.70 15.64
N ASN A 450 23.90 -19.38 14.51
CA ASN A 450 22.65 -19.26 13.74
C ASN A 450 21.41 -19.69 14.55
N VAL A 451 21.61 -20.57 15.54
CA VAL A 451 20.60 -20.98 16.52
C VAL A 451 21.11 -20.64 17.91
N LEU A 452 20.46 -19.71 18.58
CA LEU A 452 20.76 -19.33 19.96
C LEU A 452 19.89 -20.14 20.90
N LEU A 453 20.52 -20.97 21.74
CA LEU A 453 19.83 -21.75 22.77
C LEU A 453 19.61 -20.89 24.00
N HIS A 454 18.37 -20.75 24.43
CA HIS A 454 17.98 -20.00 25.60
C HIS A 454 17.27 -20.87 26.64
N LYS A 455 17.42 -20.52 27.92
CA LYS A 455 16.79 -21.23 29.04
C LYS A 455 15.39 -20.68 29.32
N LEU A 456 14.36 -21.48 29.08
CA LEU A 456 12.97 -21.07 29.25
C LEU A 456 12.28 -21.84 30.40
N PRO A 457 11.51 -21.16 31.25
CA PRO A 457 10.60 -21.83 32.18
C PRO A 457 9.47 -22.52 31.40
N ALA A 458 9.30 -23.83 31.63
CA ALA A 458 8.30 -24.63 30.93
C ALA A 458 7.44 -25.46 31.90
N LYS A 459 6.20 -25.73 31.48
CA LYS A 459 5.30 -26.66 32.17
C LYS A 459 4.91 -27.80 31.26
N ARG A 460 4.76 -28.99 31.82
CA ARG A 460 4.34 -30.19 31.09
C ARG A 460 2.84 -30.34 31.19
N LEU A 461 2.18 -30.40 30.03
CA LEU A 461 0.75 -30.60 29.93
C LEU A 461 0.43 -31.96 29.33
N GLN A 462 -0.64 -32.57 29.85
CA GLN A 462 -1.28 -33.73 29.24
C GLN A 462 -2.27 -33.24 28.19
N LEU A 463 -2.11 -33.68 26.94
CA LEU A 463 -2.97 -33.30 25.83
C LEU A 463 -4.18 -34.24 25.70
N ALA A 464 -5.21 -33.79 24.98
CA ALA A 464 -6.45 -34.51 24.75
C ALA A 464 -6.25 -35.85 24.02
N ASP A 465 -5.22 -35.97 23.19
CA ASP A 465 -4.87 -37.19 22.46
C ASP A 465 -4.09 -38.22 23.31
N GLY A 466 -3.81 -37.90 24.58
CA GLY A 466 -3.05 -38.75 25.50
C GLY A 466 -1.54 -38.55 25.45
N SER A 467 -1.01 -37.69 24.58
CA SER A 467 0.40 -37.30 24.59
C SER A 467 0.72 -36.23 25.65
N THR A 468 2.00 -35.93 25.85
CA THR A 468 2.44 -34.81 26.69
C THR A 468 3.22 -33.80 25.88
N ALA A 469 3.05 -32.52 26.16
CA ALA A 469 3.84 -31.45 25.54
C ALA A 469 4.37 -30.47 26.60
N LEU A 470 5.53 -29.88 26.32
CA LEU A 470 6.01 -28.72 27.07
C LEU A 470 5.41 -27.44 26.49
N VAL A 471 5.06 -26.53 27.37
CA VAL A 471 4.59 -25.18 27.00
C VAL A 471 5.35 -24.11 27.74
N THR A 472 5.47 -22.95 27.11
CA THR A 472 5.94 -21.70 27.72
C THR A 472 5.06 -20.53 27.27
N THR A 473 5.25 -19.33 27.81
CA THR A 473 4.47 -18.16 27.40
C THR A 473 5.17 -17.38 26.28
N VAL A 474 4.41 -16.63 25.49
CA VAL A 474 4.98 -15.65 24.54
C VAL A 474 5.83 -14.60 25.26
N TYR A 475 5.48 -14.22 26.50
CA TYR A 475 6.26 -13.32 27.34
C TYR A 475 7.67 -13.86 27.61
N ASP A 476 7.75 -15.11 28.06
CA ASP A 476 9.03 -15.77 28.36
C ASP A 476 9.87 -15.93 27.09
N LEU A 477 9.26 -16.37 25.98
CA LEU A 477 9.92 -16.44 24.67
C LEU A 477 10.44 -15.08 24.21
N THR A 478 9.69 -14.01 24.43
CA THR A 478 10.11 -12.65 24.07
C THR A 478 11.30 -12.21 24.91
N MET A 479 11.27 -12.41 26.23
CA MET A 479 12.40 -12.06 27.10
C MET A 479 13.67 -12.82 26.73
N ALA A 480 13.56 -14.11 26.41
CA ALA A 480 14.66 -14.92 25.91
C ALA A 480 15.18 -14.42 24.55
N ASN A 481 14.29 -14.17 23.58
CA ASN A 481 14.66 -13.65 22.26
C ASN A 481 15.44 -12.33 22.34
N TYR A 482 15.12 -11.44 23.28
CA TYR A 482 15.85 -10.19 23.48
C TYR A 482 17.16 -10.36 24.27
N GLY A 483 17.48 -11.56 24.76
CA GLY A 483 18.70 -11.88 25.51
C GLY A 483 18.71 -11.35 26.94
N LEU A 484 17.57 -11.40 27.66
CA LEU A 484 17.47 -10.92 29.03
C LEU A 484 17.76 -12.04 30.02
N GLU A 485 18.86 -11.94 30.79
CA GLU A 485 19.14 -12.84 31.92
C GLU A 485 18.11 -12.66 33.06
N ARG A 486 17.64 -13.78 33.63
CA ARG A 486 16.51 -13.84 34.57
C ARG A 486 16.76 -14.73 35.80
N GLY A 487 18.01 -15.07 36.08
CA GLY A 487 18.43 -15.95 37.17
C GLY A 487 18.56 -17.42 36.77
N LEU A 488 18.58 -17.72 35.47
CA LEU A 488 18.69 -19.08 34.93
C LEU A 488 20.12 -19.41 34.47
N ASN A 489 21.02 -18.42 34.45
CA ASN A 489 22.40 -18.52 33.96
C ASN A 489 22.43 -18.97 32.50
N ASP A 490 21.80 -18.19 31.64
CA ASP A 490 21.75 -18.41 30.20
C ASP A 490 22.95 -17.71 29.54
N GLU A 491 23.84 -18.50 28.94
CA GLU A 491 25.08 -17.99 28.32
C GLU A 491 24.85 -17.06 27.13
N ASN A 492 23.69 -17.18 26.47
CA ASN A 492 23.31 -16.33 25.34
C ASN A 492 22.57 -15.06 25.80
N CYS A 493 22.23 -14.96 27.09
CA CYS A 493 21.68 -13.74 27.66
C CYS A 493 22.76 -12.75 28.08
N ALA A 494 22.44 -11.47 28.01
CA ALA A 494 23.37 -10.40 28.35
C ALA A 494 23.44 -10.18 29.87
N ALA A 495 24.66 -10.20 30.41
CA ALA A 495 24.93 -9.77 31.79
C ALA A 495 24.91 -8.24 31.94
N SER A 496 25.12 -7.50 30.85
CA SER A 496 25.08 -6.04 30.81
C SER A 496 24.82 -5.53 29.39
N TYR A 497 24.53 -4.24 29.23
CA TYR A 497 24.37 -3.62 27.91
C TYR A 497 25.64 -3.60 27.06
N ASP A 498 26.81 -3.79 27.68
CA ASP A 498 28.11 -3.83 27.02
C ASP A 498 28.50 -5.22 26.51
N ASP A 499 27.78 -6.26 26.94
CA ASP A 499 27.97 -7.61 26.42
C ASP A 499 27.45 -7.69 24.99
N THR A 500 28.23 -8.28 24.09
CA THR A 500 27.84 -8.41 22.68
C THR A 500 26.98 -9.67 22.52
N LYS A 501 25.70 -9.55 22.89
CA LYS A 501 24.67 -10.59 22.73
C LYS A 501 23.51 -10.08 21.90
N ALA A 502 22.80 -10.99 21.23
CA ALA A 502 21.51 -10.69 20.63
C ALA A 502 20.50 -10.36 21.76
N TYR A 503 19.92 -9.17 21.88
CA TYR A 503 20.06 -7.97 21.03
C TYR A 503 20.36 -6.74 21.90
N THR A 504 21.59 -6.65 22.39
CA THR A 504 22.05 -5.58 23.31
C THR A 504 22.39 -4.28 22.60
N PRO A 505 22.50 -3.15 23.34
CA PRO A 505 23.07 -1.91 22.83
C PRO A 505 24.48 -2.04 22.23
N ALA A 506 25.38 -2.82 22.83
CA ALA A 506 26.71 -3.07 22.28
C ALA A 506 26.67 -3.84 20.95
N TRP A 507 25.77 -4.83 20.85
CA TRP A 507 25.53 -5.56 19.61
C TRP A 507 24.99 -4.63 18.51
N ALA A 508 23.98 -3.81 18.80
CA ALA A 508 23.38 -2.91 17.82
C ALA A 508 24.33 -1.78 17.40
N GLU A 509 25.24 -1.31 18.26
CA GLU A 509 26.28 -0.36 17.89
C GLU A 509 27.18 -0.90 16.76
N GLN A 510 27.54 -2.18 16.81
CA GLN A 510 28.36 -2.80 15.76
C GLN A 510 27.60 -2.92 14.43
N ILE A 511 26.32 -3.33 14.48
CA ILE A 511 25.48 -3.49 13.29
C ILE A 511 25.15 -2.14 12.64
N THR A 512 24.72 -1.16 13.45
CA THR A 512 24.11 0.08 12.96
C THR A 512 25.08 1.25 12.87
N GLY A 513 26.17 1.22 13.64
CA GLY A 513 27.08 2.35 13.85
C GLY A 513 26.57 3.42 14.84
N VAL A 514 25.37 3.26 15.40
CA VAL A 514 24.82 4.22 16.39
C VAL A 514 25.46 3.98 17.76
N PRO A 515 25.99 5.01 18.44
CA PRO A 515 26.58 4.83 19.76
C PRO A 515 25.60 4.21 20.76
N ARG A 516 26.01 3.14 21.45
CA ARG A 516 25.22 2.40 22.44
C ARG A 516 24.65 3.30 23.53
N ALA A 517 25.41 4.32 23.94
CA ALA A 517 24.98 5.30 24.93
C ALA A 517 23.75 6.09 24.48
N GLN A 518 23.62 6.37 23.17
CA GLN A 518 22.43 7.02 22.61
C GLN A 518 21.25 6.05 22.55
N ILE A 519 21.48 4.81 22.14
CA ILE A 519 20.45 3.75 22.13
C ILE A 519 19.84 3.60 23.52
N ILE A 520 20.68 3.43 24.55
CA ILE A 520 20.27 3.30 25.96
C ILE A 520 19.50 4.56 26.40
N ARG A 521 20.08 5.75 26.19
CA ARG A 521 19.49 7.01 26.64
C ARG A 521 18.10 7.21 26.04
N ILE A 522 17.95 7.06 24.72
CA ILE A 522 16.70 7.34 24.03
C ILE A 522 15.66 6.25 24.33
N ALA A 523 16.05 4.99 24.46
CA ALA A 523 15.14 3.93 24.92
C ALA A 523 14.57 4.25 26.31
N ARG A 524 15.45 4.66 27.24
CA ARG A 524 15.06 5.01 28.60
C ARG A 524 14.18 6.25 28.66
N GLU A 525 14.55 7.34 27.98
CA GLU A 525 13.74 8.56 27.94
C GLU A 525 12.37 8.33 27.29
N PHE A 526 12.31 7.53 26.21
CA PHE A 526 11.08 7.19 25.51
C PHE A 526 10.12 6.40 26.41
N ALA A 527 10.62 5.37 27.11
CA ALA A 527 9.84 4.55 28.02
C ALA A 527 9.45 5.32 29.30
N ASP A 528 10.37 6.07 29.89
CA ASP A 528 10.07 6.91 31.06
C ASP A 528 8.99 7.95 30.77
N ASN A 529 9.02 8.57 29.57
CA ASN A 529 7.94 9.45 29.15
C ASN A 529 6.60 8.69 29.05
N ALA A 530 6.59 7.51 28.43
CA ALA A 530 5.38 6.72 28.29
C ALA A 530 4.82 6.27 29.66
N ASP A 531 5.66 5.89 30.61
CA ASP A 531 5.24 5.53 31.98
C ASP A 531 4.56 6.72 32.67
N LYS A 532 5.24 7.88 32.69
CA LYS A 532 4.74 9.12 33.30
C LYS A 532 3.44 9.62 32.70
N THR A 533 3.21 9.35 31.43
CA THR A 533 2.09 9.91 30.66
C THR A 533 1.03 8.90 30.27
N HIS A 534 1.23 7.63 30.65
CA HIS A 534 0.37 6.50 30.29
C HIS A 534 0.25 6.34 28.77
N GLY A 535 1.41 6.24 28.11
CA GLY A 535 1.51 5.86 26.71
C GLY A 535 1.71 7.01 25.71
N ARG A 536 1.93 8.27 26.13
CA ARG A 536 2.07 9.41 25.20
C ARG A 536 3.47 9.57 24.59
N SER A 537 4.03 8.44 24.15
CA SER A 537 5.22 8.35 23.29
C SER A 537 4.82 7.76 21.93
N MET A 538 5.25 8.40 20.85
CA MET A 538 4.82 8.07 19.49
C MET A 538 6.02 7.86 18.57
N ILE A 539 5.88 6.94 17.61
CA ILE A 539 6.87 6.79 16.53
C ILE A 539 6.19 7.05 15.19
N ILE A 540 6.63 8.12 14.53
CA ILE A 540 6.25 8.47 13.16
C ILE A 540 7.17 7.74 12.20
N VAL A 541 6.64 6.76 11.46
CA VAL A 541 7.40 5.89 10.55
C VAL A 541 6.90 6.01 9.11
N GLY A 542 7.75 5.68 8.14
CA GLY A 542 7.35 5.67 6.73
C GLY A 542 8.27 4.84 5.84
N ALA A 543 8.21 5.14 4.54
CA ALA A 543 8.89 4.37 3.49
C ALA A 543 10.41 4.26 3.64
N GLY A 544 11.08 5.04 4.50
CA GLY A 544 12.50 4.85 4.82
C GLY A 544 12.79 3.47 5.42
N LEU A 545 11.84 2.93 6.18
CA LEU A 545 11.88 1.58 6.77
C LEU A 545 10.98 0.60 6.01
N ASN A 546 9.85 1.06 5.46
CA ASN A 546 8.84 0.15 4.87
C ASN A 546 9.20 -0.39 3.49
N HIS A 547 10.15 0.21 2.78
CA HIS A 547 10.47 -0.20 1.40
C HIS A 547 11.66 -1.18 1.34
N TRP A 548 12.12 -1.68 2.48
CA TRP A 548 13.09 -2.77 2.58
C TRP A 548 12.41 -4.14 2.45
N TYR A 549 13.14 -5.16 2.02
CA TYR A 549 12.62 -6.53 1.93
C TYR A 549 12.20 -7.06 3.31
N HIS A 550 12.98 -6.76 4.34
CA HIS A 550 12.65 -7.06 5.74
C HIS A 550 11.93 -5.90 6.44
N LEU A 551 10.99 -5.25 5.75
CA LEU A 551 10.12 -4.21 6.33
C LEU A 551 9.40 -4.68 7.60
N ASP A 552 9.00 -5.95 7.67
CA ASP A 552 8.29 -6.50 8.83
C ASP A 552 9.15 -6.44 10.09
N MET A 553 10.46 -6.68 9.98
CA MET A 553 11.38 -6.68 11.12
C MET A 553 11.62 -5.24 11.61
N ASN A 554 11.79 -4.30 10.68
CA ASN A 554 11.85 -2.88 11.01
C ASN A 554 10.59 -2.44 11.77
N TYR A 555 9.42 -2.79 11.25
CA TYR A 555 8.15 -2.38 11.84
C TYR A 555 7.87 -3.08 13.16
N ARG A 556 8.05 -4.40 13.27
CA ARG A 556 7.86 -5.14 14.52
C ARG A 556 8.82 -4.66 15.61
N GLY A 557 10.03 -4.22 15.28
CA GLY A 557 10.93 -3.56 16.22
C GLY A 557 10.31 -2.31 16.85
N LEU A 558 9.83 -1.39 16.01
CA LEU A 558 9.17 -0.16 16.48
C LEU A 558 7.84 -0.45 17.21
N ILE A 559 7.06 -1.39 16.71
CA ILE A 559 5.78 -1.82 17.30
C ILE A 559 6.02 -2.40 18.70
N ASN A 560 6.99 -3.29 18.86
CA ASN A 560 7.31 -3.87 20.17
C ASN A 560 7.70 -2.78 21.19
N MET A 561 8.53 -1.81 20.81
CA MET A 561 8.86 -0.68 21.69
C MET A 561 7.59 0.05 22.19
N LEU A 562 6.65 0.31 21.28
CA LEU A 562 5.39 0.99 21.59
C LEU A 562 4.46 0.12 22.45
N VAL A 563 4.37 -1.18 22.17
CA VAL A 563 3.56 -2.13 22.94
C VAL A 563 4.12 -2.32 24.35
N PHE A 564 5.44 -2.47 24.49
CA PHE A 564 6.10 -2.59 25.79
C PHE A 564 5.91 -1.35 26.66
N CYS A 565 5.72 -0.19 26.04
CA CYS A 565 5.46 1.07 26.71
C CYS A 565 3.96 1.43 26.79
N GLY A 566 3.05 0.52 26.42
CA GLY A 566 1.60 0.75 26.44
C GLY A 566 1.14 1.98 25.64
N CYS A 567 1.76 2.26 24.50
CA CYS A 567 1.50 3.48 23.74
C CYS A 567 0.39 3.34 22.68
N VAL A 568 0.17 2.14 22.15
CA VAL A 568 -0.85 1.89 21.12
C VAL A 568 -2.25 2.05 21.72
N GLY A 569 -3.12 2.82 21.06
CA GLY A 569 -4.48 3.10 21.51
C GLY A 569 -4.61 4.25 22.51
N GLN A 570 -3.54 4.97 22.82
CA GLN A 570 -3.58 6.17 23.67
C GLN A 570 -3.33 7.43 22.85
N SER A 571 -4.17 8.46 23.02
CA SER A 571 -3.98 9.76 22.34
C SER A 571 -2.61 10.37 22.68
N GLY A 572 -1.87 10.77 21.65
CA GLY A 572 -0.47 11.19 21.77
C GLY A 572 0.54 10.05 21.78
N GLY A 573 0.10 8.81 21.60
CA GLY A 573 0.89 7.60 21.64
C GLY A 573 0.73 6.72 20.40
N GLY A 574 1.65 5.78 20.24
CA GLY A 574 1.45 4.65 19.35
C GLY A 574 2.19 4.73 18.02
N TRP A 575 1.77 3.86 17.11
CA TRP A 575 2.40 3.65 15.81
C TRP A 575 1.76 4.55 14.77
N ALA A 576 2.55 5.48 14.23
CA ALA A 576 2.10 6.52 13.32
C ALA A 576 2.76 6.35 11.95
N HIS A 577 2.25 5.39 11.17
CA HIS A 577 2.73 5.07 9.83
C HIS A 577 2.13 5.97 8.76
N TYR A 578 2.97 6.65 7.98
CA TYR A 578 2.50 7.51 6.88
C TYR A 578 3.28 7.32 5.59
N VAL A 579 2.54 6.93 4.56
CA VAL A 579 3.02 6.54 3.22
C VAL A 579 2.17 7.22 2.14
N GLY A 580 1.36 6.46 1.39
CA GLY A 580 0.28 6.94 0.55
C GLY A 580 -1.02 7.22 1.31
N GLN A 581 -1.97 7.86 0.63
CA GLN A 581 -3.27 8.29 1.13
C GLN A 581 -4.27 7.13 1.10
N GLU A 582 -4.06 6.11 1.92
CA GLU A 582 -4.82 4.86 1.82
C GLU A 582 -6.23 4.97 2.44
N LYS A 583 -6.39 5.78 3.50
CA LYS A 583 -7.63 5.86 4.28
C LYS A 583 -8.76 6.61 3.58
N LEU A 584 -9.52 5.86 2.79
CA LEU A 584 -10.84 6.27 2.32
C LEU A 584 -11.83 6.10 3.47
N ARG A 585 -12.13 7.21 4.16
CA ARG A 585 -12.93 7.17 5.39
C ARG A 585 -14.33 6.55 5.17
N PRO A 586 -15.16 6.97 4.20
CA PRO A 586 -16.50 6.40 3.95
C PRO A 586 -16.43 5.04 3.22
N GLN A 587 -15.70 4.09 3.78
CA GLN A 587 -15.26 2.84 3.13
C GLN A 587 -16.44 2.01 2.61
N THR A 588 -17.41 1.70 3.46
CA THR A 588 -18.53 0.80 3.14
C THR A 588 -19.61 1.47 2.30
N GLY A 589 -19.62 2.80 2.20
CA GLY A 589 -20.45 3.49 1.19
C GLY A 589 -19.81 3.48 -0.20
N TRP A 590 -18.48 3.46 -0.27
CA TRP A 590 -17.73 3.47 -1.52
C TRP A 590 -17.51 2.10 -2.16
N GLN A 591 -17.20 1.06 -1.36
CA GLN A 591 -16.98 -0.29 -1.87
C GLN A 591 -18.09 -0.80 -2.79
N PRO A 592 -19.40 -0.69 -2.45
CA PRO A 592 -20.45 -1.17 -3.34
C PRO A 592 -20.52 -0.41 -4.67
N LEU A 593 -20.24 0.91 -4.66
CA LEU A 593 -20.14 1.69 -5.89
C LEU A 593 -18.99 1.18 -6.75
N ALA A 594 -17.78 1.16 -6.20
CA ALA A 594 -16.55 0.92 -6.94
C ALA A 594 -16.45 -0.48 -7.51
N PHE A 595 -17.00 -1.48 -6.82
CA PHE A 595 -16.89 -2.88 -7.24
C PHE A 595 -18.20 -3.49 -7.69
N ALA A 596 -19.19 -2.63 -7.96
CA ALA A 596 -20.53 -3.02 -8.40
C ALA A 596 -21.22 -4.05 -7.49
N LEU A 597 -20.93 -4.01 -6.19
CA LEU A 597 -21.47 -4.97 -5.20
C LEU A 597 -22.95 -4.74 -4.92
N ASP A 598 -23.47 -3.60 -5.35
CA ASP A 598 -24.89 -3.30 -5.45
C ASP A 598 -25.61 -4.14 -6.52
N TRP A 599 -24.88 -4.66 -7.52
CA TRP A 599 -25.43 -5.50 -8.59
C TRP A 599 -24.99 -6.96 -8.54
N GLN A 600 -23.71 -7.22 -8.29
CA GLN A 600 -23.07 -8.54 -8.42
C GLN A 600 -22.01 -8.73 -7.34
N ARG A 601 -21.96 -9.90 -6.70
CA ARG A 601 -20.95 -10.24 -5.68
C ARG A 601 -20.44 -11.67 -5.89
N PRO A 602 -19.12 -11.93 -5.78
CA PRO A 602 -18.03 -10.97 -5.57
C PRO A 602 -17.53 -10.32 -6.89
N ALA A 603 -16.69 -9.29 -6.76
CA ALA A 603 -15.84 -8.79 -7.84
C ALA A 603 -14.53 -9.61 -7.97
N ARG A 604 -13.65 -9.26 -8.92
CA ARG A 604 -12.32 -9.89 -9.07
C ARG A 604 -11.21 -8.95 -8.60
N HIS A 605 -10.84 -9.06 -7.34
CA HIS A 605 -9.68 -8.39 -6.77
C HIS A 605 -8.40 -9.19 -7.00
N MET A 606 -7.26 -8.51 -7.19
CA MET A 606 -5.96 -9.15 -7.36
C MET A 606 -4.85 -8.38 -6.65
N ASN A 607 -3.93 -9.09 -6.02
CA ASN A 607 -2.72 -8.51 -5.44
C ASN A 607 -1.64 -8.28 -6.51
N SER A 608 -1.31 -7.02 -6.73
CA SER A 608 -0.58 -6.55 -7.92
C SER A 608 0.87 -6.97 -7.98
N THR A 609 1.54 -7.14 -6.84
CA THR A 609 2.94 -7.57 -6.84
C THR A 609 3.08 -8.97 -7.44
N SER A 610 2.28 -9.95 -7.00
CA SER A 610 2.27 -11.29 -7.60
C SER A 610 1.83 -11.25 -9.07
N TYR A 611 0.83 -10.43 -9.38
CA TYR A 611 0.38 -10.22 -10.76
C TYR A 611 1.50 -9.73 -11.68
N PHE A 612 2.21 -8.67 -11.31
CA PHE A 612 3.29 -8.14 -12.13
C PHE A 612 4.53 -9.02 -12.10
N TYR A 613 4.86 -9.64 -10.97
CA TYR A 613 5.95 -10.62 -10.88
C TYR A 613 5.77 -11.73 -11.92
N ASN A 614 4.55 -12.28 -12.02
CA ASN A 614 4.17 -13.27 -13.00
C ASN A 614 4.13 -12.70 -14.44
N HIS A 615 3.30 -11.69 -14.68
CA HIS A 615 2.96 -11.28 -16.05
C HIS A 615 4.01 -10.41 -16.73
N SER A 616 4.79 -9.63 -15.98
CA SER A 616 6.02 -9.02 -16.51
C SER A 616 7.21 -9.98 -16.48
N SER A 617 6.98 -11.25 -16.14
CA SER A 617 7.94 -12.35 -16.16
C SER A 617 9.24 -12.05 -15.39
N GLN A 618 9.15 -11.27 -14.31
CA GLN A 618 10.31 -10.95 -13.47
C GLN A 618 10.82 -12.17 -12.71
N TRP A 619 9.93 -13.13 -12.41
CA TRP A 619 10.29 -14.43 -11.85
C TRP A 619 11.33 -15.19 -12.70
N ARG A 620 11.35 -15.00 -14.02
CA ARG A 620 12.34 -15.65 -14.89
C ARG A 620 13.79 -15.25 -14.57
N TYR A 621 13.98 -14.20 -13.77
CA TYR A 621 15.26 -13.60 -13.43
C TYR A 621 15.49 -13.60 -11.91
N GLU A 622 14.73 -14.41 -11.17
CA GLU A 622 14.86 -14.43 -9.72
C GLU A 622 16.26 -14.88 -9.28
N THR A 623 16.78 -14.16 -8.30
CA THR A 623 18.10 -14.40 -7.72
C THR A 623 18.02 -14.81 -6.26
N VAL A 624 16.91 -14.49 -5.57
CA VAL A 624 16.66 -14.86 -4.17
C VAL A 624 15.90 -16.19 -4.11
N THR A 625 16.33 -17.08 -3.23
CA THR A 625 15.67 -18.38 -3.03
C THR A 625 14.85 -18.39 -1.75
N ALA A 626 13.84 -19.26 -1.66
CA ALA A 626 13.17 -19.48 -0.38
C ALA A 626 14.12 -20.10 0.65
N GLU A 627 15.03 -20.96 0.20
CA GLU A 627 15.94 -21.75 1.04
C GLU A 627 16.91 -20.88 1.85
N GLU A 628 17.45 -19.81 1.26
CA GLU A 628 18.32 -18.87 1.98
C GLU A 628 17.57 -17.97 2.98
N LEU A 629 16.23 -17.96 2.93
CA LEU A 629 15.38 -17.17 3.84
C LEU A 629 14.83 -18.01 4.99
N LEU A 630 14.94 -19.33 4.96
CA LEU A 630 14.37 -20.20 6.00
C LEU A 630 15.06 -19.99 7.35
N SER A 631 14.33 -20.31 8.41
CA SER A 631 14.93 -20.54 9.72
C SER A 631 15.97 -21.65 9.63
N PRO A 632 17.12 -21.54 10.31
CA PRO A 632 18.09 -22.64 10.41
C PRO A 632 17.52 -23.89 11.10
N MET A 633 16.38 -23.78 11.77
CA MET A 633 15.67 -24.89 12.44
C MET A 633 14.54 -25.50 11.60
N ALA A 634 14.27 -24.96 10.42
CA ALA A 634 13.22 -25.45 9.53
C ALA A 634 13.72 -26.66 8.72
N ASP A 635 12.81 -27.59 8.42
CA ASP A 635 13.09 -28.67 7.48
C ASP A 635 13.09 -28.12 6.04
N LYS A 636 14.30 -27.86 5.52
CA LYS A 636 14.52 -27.34 4.17
C LYS A 636 13.85 -28.18 3.08
N SER A 637 13.69 -29.49 3.29
CA SER A 637 13.10 -30.39 2.29
C SER A 637 11.62 -30.11 2.01
N ARG A 638 10.90 -29.51 2.97
CA ARG A 638 9.48 -29.13 2.83
C ARG A 638 9.27 -27.88 1.98
N TYR A 639 10.33 -27.12 1.73
CA TYR A 639 10.29 -25.76 1.21
C TYR A 639 11.08 -25.60 -0.09
N SER A 640 11.10 -26.64 -0.93
CA SER A 640 11.69 -26.57 -2.27
C SER A 640 10.86 -25.72 -3.24
N GLY A 641 11.52 -25.31 -4.33
CA GLY A 641 10.91 -24.58 -5.43
C GLY A 641 11.31 -23.11 -5.47
N HIS A 642 10.96 -22.49 -6.58
CA HIS A 642 11.13 -21.07 -6.82
C HIS A 642 10.15 -20.24 -5.95
N LEU A 643 10.45 -18.98 -5.67
CA LEU A 643 9.51 -18.06 -5.02
C LEU A 643 8.12 -17.97 -5.71
N ILE A 644 8.01 -18.21 -7.02
CA ILE A 644 6.73 -18.23 -7.72
C ILE A 644 5.93 -19.49 -7.41
N ASP A 645 6.60 -20.62 -7.12
CA ASP A 645 5.95 -21.87 -6.74
C ASP A 645 5.19 -21.72 -5.43
N PHE A 646 5.74 -20.95 -4.49
CA PHE A 646 5.07 -20.56 -3.25
C PHE A 646 3.82 -19.72 -3.51
N ASN A 647 3.86 -18.83 -4.51
CA ASN A 647 2.69 -18.04 -4.88
C ASN A 647 1.60 -18.91 -5.51
N VAL A 648 1.96 -19.85 -6.40
CA VAL A 648 1.01 -20.78 -7.03
C VAL A 648 0.37 -21.71 -5.99
N ARG A 649 1.16 -22.17 -5.02
CA ARG A 649 0.66 -22.92 -3.85
C ARG A 649 -0.35 -22.09 -3.05
N ALA A 650 0.01 -20.86 -2.70
CA ALA A 650 -0.88 -19.94 -1.99
C ALA A 650 -2.19 -19.68 -2.76
N GLU A 651 -2.12 -19.45 -4.07
CA GLU A 651 -3.29 -19.26 -4.93
C GLU A 651 -4.25 -20.46 -4.89
N ARG A 652 -3.73 -21.68 -5.12
CA ARG A 652 -4.58 -22.88 -5.16
C ARG A 652 -5.12 -23.28 -3.79
N MET A 653 -4.44 -22.90 -2.71
CA MET A 653 -4.89 -23.10 -1.33
C MET A 653 -5.92 -22.06 -0.88
N GLY A 654 -6.22 -21.08 -1.74
CA GLY A 654 -7.17 -20.01 -1.45
C GLY A 654 -6.59 -18.91 -0.56
N TRP A 655 -5.28 -18.83 -0.43
CA TRP A 655 -4.61 -17.82 0.39
C TRP A 655 -4.50 -16.48 -0.32
N LEU A 656 -4.14 -16.49 -1.60
CA LEU A 656 -4.04 -15.31 -2.44
C LEU A 656 -5.01 -15.40 -3.63
N PRO A 657 -5.44 -14.26 -4.20
CA PRO A 657 -6.21 -14.26 -5.43
C PRO A 657 -5.34 -14.66 -6.64
N SER A 658 -6.00 -15.06 -7.71
CA SER A 658 -5.39 -15.33 -9.02
C SER A 658 -5.93 -14.37 -10.07
N ALA A 659 -5.08 -13.95 -11.00
CA ALA A 659 -5.51 -13.20 -12.19
C ALA A 659 -4.49 -13.36 -13.34
N PRO A 660 -4.88 -13.94 -14.49
CA PRO A 660 -6.14 -14.65 -14.69
C PRO A 660 -6.31 -15.85 -13.75
N GLN A 661 -7.53 -16.31 -13.52
CA GLN A 661 -7.85 -17.29 -12.48
C GLN A 661 -7.62 -18.73 -12.95
N LEU A 662 -8.33 -19.12 -14.01
CA LEU A 662 -8.33 -20.49 -14.53
C LEU A 662 -7.74 -20.54 -15.95
N GLY A 663 -7.18 -21.69 -16.31
CA GLY A 663 -6.60 -21.96 -17.64
C GLY A 663 -7.61 -22.06 -18.80
N THR A 664 -8.90 -21.93 -18.48
CA THR A 664 -10.04 -21.95 -19.40
C THR A 664 -10.89 -20.69 -19.21
N ASN A 665 -11.70 -20.33 -20.21
CA ASN A 665 -12.62 -19.20 -20.09
C ASN A 665 -13.68 -19.52 -19.01
N PRO A 666 -13.76 -18.75 -17.92
CA PRO A 666 -14.66 -19.07 -16.81
C PRO A 666 -16.14 -18.96 -17.17
N LEU A 667 -16.50 -18.26 -18.26
CA LEU A 667 -17.88 -18.20 -18.77
C LEU A 667 -18.34 -19.52 -19.40
N TYR A 668 -17.41 -20.41 -19.77
CA TYR A 668 -17.73 -21.63 -20.49
C TYR A 668 -17.94 -22.83 -19.56
N ILE A 669 -17.47 -22.72 -18.32
CA ILE A 669 -17.51 -23.80 -17.33
C ILE A 669 -18.94 -24.22 -17.00
N ALA A 670 -19.87 -23.27 -16.85
CA ALA A 670 -21.27 -23.59 -16.53
C ALA A 670 -21.94 -24.48 -17.60
N ARG A 671 -21.62 -24.25 -18.88
CA ARG A 671 -22.15 -25.04 -20.00
C ARG A 671 -21.55 -26.45 -20.04
N GLU A 672 -20.27 -26.60 -19.71
CA GLU A 672 -19.64 -27.92 -19.62
C GLU A 672 -20.14 -28.70 -18.38
N ALA A 673 -20.38 -28.01 -17.27
CA ALA A 673 -20.99 -28.60 -16.08
C ALA A 673 -22.42 -29.13 -16.35
N GLU A 674 -23.23 -28.35 -17.07
CA GLU A 674 -24.58 -28.76 -17.48
C GLU A 674 -24.54 -30.02 -18.35
N LYS A 675 -23.65 -30.09 -19.35
CA LYS A 675 -23.46 -31.30 -20.17
C LYS A 675 -23.02 -32.52 -19.36
N ALA A 676 -22.26 -32.31 -18.29
CA ALA A 676 -21.82 -33.35 -17.37
C ALA A 676 -22.86 -33.73 -16.32
N GLY A 677 -24.02 -33.05 -16.27
CA GLY A 677 -25.08 -33.31 -15.28
C GLY A 677 -24.70 -32.90 -13.86
N MET A 678 -23.82 -31.91 -13.69
CA MET A 678 -23.32 -31.42 -12.39
C MET A 678 -23.55 -29.91 -12.23
N THR A 679 -23.50 -29.42 -10.99
CA THR A 679 -23.47 -27.97 -10.77
C THR A 679 -22.12 -27.38 -11.23
N PRO A 680 -22.04 -26.09 -11.62
CA PRO A 680 -20.77 -25.47 -12.01
C PRO A 680 -19.70 -25.54 -10.91
N VAL A 681 -20.10 -25.48 -9.64
CA VAL A 681 -19.17 -25.58 -8.49
C VAL A 681 -18.59 -26.99 -8.41
N ASP A 682 -19.44 -28.01 -8.36
CA ASP A 682 -19.00 -29.41 -8.24
C ASP A 682 -18.16 -29.86 -9.43
N TYR A 683 -18.56 -29.45 -10.64
CA TYR A 683 -17.81 -29.70 -11.86
C TYR A 683 -16.42 -29.05 -11.79
N THR A 684 -16.32 -27.79 -11.36
CA THR A 684 -15.04 -27.09 -11.25
C THR A 684 -14.12 -27.76 -10.23
N VAL A 685 -14.64 -28.14 -9.06
CA VAL A 685 -13.87 -28.87 -8.03
C VAL A 685 -13.36 -30.19 -8.58
N LYS A 686 -14.22 -31.00 -9.20
CA LYS A 686 -13.85 -32.27 -9.82
C LYS A 686 -12.78 -32.07 -10.89
N SER A 687 -12.97 -31.09 -11.77
CA SER A 687 -12.03 -30.79 -12.84
C SER A 687 -10.67 -30.29 -12.35
N LEU A 688 -10.62 -29.55 -11.24
CA LEU A 688 -9.37 -29.13 -10.59
C LEU A 688 -8.62 -30.33 -10.00
N LYS A 689 -9.32 -31.25 -9.30
CA LYS A 689 -8.72 -32.48 -8.78
C LYS A 689 -8.16 -33.37 -9.88
N GLU A 690 -8.88 -33.48 -11.01
CA GLU A 690 -8.49 -34.29 -12.16
C GLU A 690 -7.47 -33.61 -13.08
N GLY A 691 -7.23 -32.31 -12.92
CA GLY A 691 -6.35 -31.51 -13.78
C GLY A 691 -6.92 -31.15 -15.16
N SER A 692 -8.20 -31.43 -15.42
CA SER A 692 -8.87 -31.02 -16.66
C SER A 692 -9.17 -29.51 -16.69
N ILE A 693 -9.31 -28.88 -15.53
CA ILE A 693 -9.16 -27.44 -15.33
C ILE A 693 -7.94 -27.24 -14.42
N ARG A 694 -7.13 -26.21 -14.72
CA ARG A 694 -5.94 -25.85 -13.93
C ARG A 694 -6.00 -24.37 -13.56
N PHE A 695 -5.30 -23.98 -12.49
CA PHE A 695 -5.04 -22.57 -12.23
C PHE A 695 -4.20 -21.96 -13.35
N ALA A 696 -4.52 -20.75 -13.78
CA ALA A 696 -3.82 -20.11 -14.91
C ALA A 696 -2.34 -19.85 -14.60
N ALA A 697 -2.02 -19.63 -13.32
CA ALA A 697 -0.68 -19.35 -12.82
C ALA A 697 0.31 -20.51 -13.02
N GLU A 698 -0.16 -21.74 -13.21
CA GLU A 698 0.71 -22.90 -13.54
C GLU A 698 1.27 -22.81 -14.97
N GLN A 699 0.62 -22.05 -15.87
CA GLN A 699 1.00 -21.96 -17.28
C GLN A 699 0.87 -20.53 -17.84
N PRO A 700 1.55 -19.53 -17.26
CA PRO A 700 1.30 -18.11 -17.58
C PRO A 700 1.70 -17.74 -19.02
N GLU A 701 2.57 -18.52 -19.65
CA GLU A 701 3.12 -18.26 -20.99
C GLU A 701 2.47 -19.10 -22.10
N ASN A 702 1.37 -19.83 -21.83
CA ASN A 702 0.74 -20.72 -22.81
C ASN A 702 -0.05 -20.01 -23.95
N GLY A 703 -0.12 -18.68 -23.92
CA GLY A 703 -0.85 -17.87 -24.92
C GLY A 703 -2.29 -17.50 -24.53
N LYS A 704 -2.85 -18.09 -23.47
CA LYS A 704 -4.21 -17.81 -22.97
C LYS A 704 -4.23 -17.25 -21.54
N ASN A 705 -3.17 -17.46 -20.77
CA ASN A 705 -3.12 -17.17 -19.32
C ASN A 705 -2.46 -15.84 -18.95
N HIS A 706 -2.40 -14.89 -19.88
CA HIS A 706 -1.90 -13.55 -19.63
C HIS A 706 -3.01 -12.51 -19.84
N PRO A 707 -2.96 -11.36 -19.14
CA PRO A 707 -3.85 -10.25 -19.42
C PRO A 707 -3.60 -9.71 -20.83
N ARG A 708 -4.68 -9.29 -21.49
CA ARG A 708 -4.63 -8.78 -22.86
C ARG A 708 -5.05 -7.31 -22.94
N ASN A 709 -6.00 -6.88 -22.12
CA ASN A 709 -6.43 -5.49 -22.09
C ASN A 709 -6.14 -4.90 -20.72
N LEU A 710 -5.35 -3.84 -20.68
CA LEU A 710 -5.01 -3.13 -19.45
C LEU A 710 -5.44 -1.68 -19.56
N PHE A 711 -6.31 -1.27 -18.64
CA PHE A 711 -6.62 0.12 -18.39
C PHE A 711 -5.72 0.69 -17.30
N ILE A 712 -5.19 1.88 -17.52
CA ILE A 712 -4.38 2.60 -16.54
C ILE A 712 -4.96 4.00 -16.38
N TRP A 713 -5.37 4.37 -15.17
CA TRP A 713 -5.87 5.73 -14.90
C TRP A 713 -5.51 6.14 -13.49
N ARG A 714 -5.29 7.45 -13.29
CA ARG A 714 -4.81 8.01 -12.01
C ARG A 714 -3.48 7.39 -11.56
N SER A 715 -2.72 6.87 -12.52
CA SER A 715 -1.47 6.13 -12.31
C SER A 715 -0.52 6.39 -13.46
N ASN A 716 0.77 6.47 -13.13
CA ASN A 716 1.86 6.42 -14.09
C ASN A 716 2.70 5.15 -13.84
N LEU A 717 2.09 3.99 -14.05
CA LEU A 717 2.71 2.69 -13.79
C LEU A 717 4.10 2.58 -14.45
N LEU A 718 4.19 2.89 -15.74
CA LEU A 718 5.41 2.75 -16.55
C LEU A 718 6.37 3.95 -16.45
N GLY A 719 6.20 4.81 -15.45
CA GLY A 719 7.08 5.95 -15.18
C GLY A 719 7.36 6.19 -13.70
N SER A 720 6.69 5.43 -12.83
CA SER A 720 6.64 5.72 -11.40
C SER A 720 6.69 4.44 -10.57
N SER A 721 5.62 3.65 -10.54
CA SER A 721 5.49 2.53 -9.60
C SER A 721 5.89 1.16 -10.15
N GLY A 722 6.12 1.04 -11.46
CA GLY A 722 6.53 -0.16 -12.18
C GLY A 722 7.93 -0.64 -11.83
N LYS A 723 8.11 -1.35 -10.71
CA LYS A 723 9.37 -2.05 -10.40
C LYS A 723 9.68 -3.06 -11.51
N GLY A 724 10.94 -3.13 -11.93
CA GLY A 724 11.29 -3.90 -13.12
C GLY A 724 10.74 -3.29 -14.39
N HIS A 725 10.97 -2.00 -14.59
CA HIS A 725 10.44 -1.23 -15.73
C HIS A 725 10.77 -1.88 -17.08
N GLU A 726 12.03 -2.30 -17.26
CA GLU A 726 12.48 -2.93 -18.51
C GLU A 726 11.81 -4.30 -18.77
N TYR A 727 11.45 -5.02 -17.70
CA TYR A 727 10.70 -6.27 -17.79
C TYR A 727 9.25 -6.03 -18.23
N MET A 728 8.60 -4.98 -17.71
CA MET A 728 7.29 -4.57 -18.19
C MET A 728 7.33 -4.18 -19.68
N LEU A 729 8.35 -3.42 -20.11
CA LEU A 729 8.52 -3.03 -21.51
C LEU A 729 8.69 -4.24 -22.44
N LYS A 730 9.45 -5.25 -22.02
CA LYS A 730 9.65 -6.48 -22.80
C LYS A 730 8.40 -7.35 -22.82
N TYR A 731 8.00 -7.84 -21.65
CA TYR A 731 7.05 -8.94 -21.52
C TYR A 731 5.60 -8.49 -21.63
N LEU A 732 5.27 -7.31 -21.11
CA LEU A 732 3.91 -6.77 -21.25
C LEU A 732 3.75 -6.04 -22.59
N LEU A 733 4.70 -5.18 -22.94
CA LEU A 733 4.53 -4.27 -24.08
C LEU A 733 5.07 -4.80 -25.41
N GLY A 734 6.11 -5.64 -25.40
CA GLY A 734 6.73 -6.17 -26.62
C GLY A 734 7.60 -5.14 -27.35
N THR A 735 8.22 -4.23 -26.60
CA THR A 735 9.11 -3.18 -27.12
C THR A 735 10.58 -3.51 -26.84
N GLU A 736 11.50 -2.71 -27.39
CA GLU A 736 12.89 -2.73 -26.93
C GLU A 736 12.95 -2.44 -25.42
N HIS A 737 13.96 -3.01 -24.77
CA HIS A 737 14.14 -2.95 -23.33
C HIS A 737 15.62 -2.84 -22.96
N GLY A 738 15.88 -2.40 -21.73
CA GLY A 738 17.20 -2.22 -21.16
C GLY A 738 17.74 -3.37 -20.30
N ILE A 739 17.05 -4.51 -20.15
CA ILE A 739 17.54 -5.66 -19.34
C ILE A 739 18.96 -6.06 -19.75
N GLN A 740 19.88 -6.14 -18.78
CA GLN A 740 21.30 -6.48 -18.99
C GLN A 740 21.61 -7.94 -18.62
N GLY A 741 20.94 -8.48 -17.62
CA GLY A 741 21.14 -9.82 -17.09
C GLY A 741 20.54 -10.93 -17.97
N LEU A 742 20.97 -12.17 -17.69
CA LEU A 742 20.45 -13.39 -18.30
C LEU A 742 19.28 -13.94 -17.47
N ASP A 743 18.32 -14.63 -18.09
CA ASP A 743 17.27 -15.34 -17.35
C ASP A 743 17.76 -16.71 -16.85
N LEU A 744 16.99 -17.35 -15.97
CA LEU A 744 17.30 -18.66 -15.37
C LEU A 744 17.68 -19.70 -16.44
N GLY A 745 16.93 -19.76 -17.55
CA GLY A 745 17.19 -20.70 -18.64
C GLY A 745 18.56 -20.50 -19.28
N LYS A 746 18.96 -19.25 -19.54
CA LYS A 746 20.29 -18.94 -20.08
C LYS A 746 21.43 -19.11 -19.08
N GLN A 747 21.15 -18.95 -17.79
CA GLN A 747 22.14 -19.20 -16.72
C GLN A 747 22.28 -20.69 -16.40
N GLY A 748 21.36 -21.55 -16.86
CA GLY A 748 21.30 -22.95 -16.44
C GLY A 748 20.80 -23.12 -15.00
N GLY A 749 20.05 -22.14 -14.48
CA GLY A 749 19.49 -22.15 -13.14
C GLY A 749 18.35 -23.17 -12.96
N VAL A 750 17.99 -23.41 -11.70
CA VAL A 750 16.89 -24.31 -11.35
C VAL A 750 15.56 -23.71 -11.83
N LYS A 751 14.81 -24.49 -12.62
CA LYS A 751 13.49 -24.11 -13.12
C LYS A 751 12.43 -24.30 -12.01
N PRO A 752 11.33 -23.52 -12.02
CA PRO A 752 10.23 -23.72 -11.07
C PRO A 752 9.61 -25.12 -11.17
N GLU A 753 9.04 -25.59 -10.07
CA GLU A 753 8.42 -26.90 -9.93
C GLU A 753 6.89 -26.86 -10.20
N GLU A 754 6.25 -25.70 -10.02
CA GLU A 754 4.79 -25.52 -10.16
C GLU A 754 4.40 -24.75 -11.42
N VAL A 755 5.37 -24.10 -12.08
CA VAL A 755 5.16 -23.27 -13.27
C VAL A 755 5.88 -23.86 -14.48
N GLU A 756 5.19 -23.94 -15.61
CA GLU A 756 5.82 -24.41 -16.85
C GLU A 756 6.87 -23.41 -17.38
N TRP A 757 8.08 -23.90 -17.64
CA TRP A 757 9.18 -23.11 -18.20
C TRP A 757 9.26 -23.21 -19.72
N ARG A 758 9.52 -22.07 -20.37
CA ARG A 758 9.93 -21.98 -21.78
C ARG A 758 11.20 -21.15 -21.90
N ASP A 759 12.17 -21.60 -22.68
CA ASP A 759 13.45 -20.88 -22.84
C ASP A 759 13.25 -19.50 -23.47
N ASN A 760 12.28 -19.38 -24.38
CA ASN A 760 11.81 -18.10 -24.90
C ASN A 760 10.46 -17.75 -24.27
N GLY A 761 10.48 -16.87 -23.27
CA GLY A 761 9.26 -16.34 -22.66
C GLY A 761 8.38 -15.59 -23.66
N LEU A 762 7.08 -15.49 -23.33
CA LEU A 762 6.11 -14.79 -24.19
C LEU A 762 6.23 -13.27 -24.02
N ASP A 763 6.62 -12.58 -25.08
CA ASP A 763 6.73 -11.12 -25.11
C ASP A 763 5.44 -10.44 -25.61
N GLY A 764 5.26 -9.15 -25.29
CA GLY A 764 4.15 -8.34 -25.80
C GLY A 764 2.76 -8.86 -25.45
N LYS A 765 2.58 -9.37 -24.22
CA LYS A 765 1.34 -9.97 -23.73
C LYS A 765 0.11 -9.05 -23.84
N LEU A 766 0.27 -7.75 -23.59
CA LEU A 766 -0.84 -6.81 -23.66
C LEU A 766 -1.18 -6.49 -25.12
N ASP A 767 -2.40 -6.81 -25.51
CA ASP A 767 -2.99 -6.47 -26.80
C ASP A 767 -3.43 -5.01 -26.88
N LEU A 768 -3.99 -4.47 -25.79
CA LEU A 768 -4.41 -3.08 -25.75
C LEU A 768 -4.05 -2.45 -24.40
N VAL A 769 -3.32 -1.33 -24.47
CA VAL A 769 -3.01 -0.47 -23.32
C VAL A 769 -3.72 0.86 -23.51
N VAL A 770 -4.65 1.15 -22.60
CA VAL A 770 -5.45 2.39 -22.60
C VAL A 770 -5.12 3.19 -21.36
N THR A 771 -4.64 4.43 -21.54
CA THR A 771 -4.29 5.31 -20.42
C THR A 771 -5.15 6.56 -20.42
N LEU A 772 -5.71 6.90 -19.25
CA LEU A 772 -6.44 8.15 -19.01
C LEU A 772 -5.56 9.07 -18.17
N ASP A 773 -5.25 10.24 -18.71
CA ASP A 773 -4.39 11.23 -18.04
C ASP A 773 -4.71 12.65 -18.57
N PHE A 774 -4.35 13.67 -17.80
CA PHE A 774 -4.48 15.08 -18.21
C PHE A 774 -3.15 15.60 -18.77
N ARG A 775 -2.04 14.93 -18.49
CA ARG A 775 -0.70 15.23 -19.05
C ARG A 775 -0.19 14.02 -19.83
N LEU A 776 0.67 14.24 -20.83
CA LEU A 776 1.29 13.14 -21.54
C LEU A 776 2.45 12.57 -20.69
N SER A 777 2.11 11.65 -19.78
CA SER A 777 3.05 10.97 -18.90
C SER A 777 3.85 9.88 -19.62
N SER A 778 4.87 9.33 -18.96
CA SER A 778 5.63 8.18 -19.48
C SER A 778 4.73 7.01 -19.85
N THR A 779 3.70 6.71 -19.06
CA THR A 779 2.73 5.65 -19.38
C THR A 779 1.91 5.97 -20.63
N CYS A 780 1.45 7.22 -20.79
CA CYS A 780 0.79 7.66 -22.03
C CYS A 780 1.69 7.46 -23.24
N LEU A 781 2.97 7.80 -23.14
CA LEU A 781 3.94 7.67 -24.23
C LEU A 781 4.03 6.23 -24.77
N TYR A 782 3.87 5.24 -23.90
CA TYR A 782 3.93 3.81 -24.21
C TYR A 782 2.56 3.15 -24.44
N SER A 783 1.45 3.89 -24.35
CA SER A 783 0.10 3.34 -24.54
C SER A 783 -0.31 3.24 -26.01
N ASP A 784 -1.32 2.43 -26.32
CA ASP A 784 -1.88 2.39 -27.68
C ASP A 784 -2.90 3.51 -27.91
N ILE A 785 -3.70 3.77 -26.87
CA ILE A 785 -4.72 4.82 -26.81
C ILE A 785 -4.48 5.66 -25.56
N VAL A 786 -4.56 6.98 -25.72
CA VAL A 786 -4.51 7.95 -24.63
C VAL A 786 -5.79 8.76 -24.63
N LEU A 787 -6.46 8.83 -23.48
CA LEU A 787 -7.74 9.50 -23.32
C LEU A 787 -7.54 10.75 -22.45
N PRO A 788 -7.93 11.95 -22.92
CA PRO A 788 -7.75 13.19 -22.17
C PRO A 788 -8.73 13.23 -21.00
N THR A 789 -8.22 13.13 -19.79
CA THR A 789 -9.03 13.25 -18.58
C THR A 789 -9.11 14.70 -18.10
N ALA A 790 -10.20 15.03 -17.42
CA ALA A 790 -10.38 16.32 -16.76
C ALA A 790 -9.35 16.47 -15.62
N THR A 791 -8.79 17.67 -15.48
CA THR A 791 -7.97 18.02 -14.30
C THR A 791 -8.83 18.06 -13.04
N TRP A 792 -8.19 18.12 -11.87
CA TRP A 792 -8.92 18.19 -10.59
C TRP A 792 -9.70 19.50 -10.39
N TYR A 793 -9.47 20.51 -11.23
CA TYR A 793 -10.19 21.79 -11.22
C TYR A 793 -11.32 21.82 -12.27
N GLU A 794 -11.61 20.69 -12.91
CA GLU A 794 -12.57 20.55 -14.00
C GLU A 794 -13.55 19.38 -13.76
N LYS A 795 -13.60 18.80 -12.54
CA LYS A 795 -14.50 17.69 -12.21
C LYS A 795 -14.94 17.69 -10.75
N ASP A 796 -16.09 17.07 -10.50
CA ASP A 796 -16.63 16.82 -9.17
C ASP A 796 -16.26 15.43 -8.66
N ASP A 797 -15.78 15.35 -7.41
CA ASP A 797 -15.39 14.11 -6.72
C ASP A 797 -15.16 14.40 -5.22
N MET A 798 -14.73 13.42 -4.41
CA MET A 798 -14.45 13.56 -2.98
C MET A 798 -13.05 13.06 -2.61
N ASN A 799 -12.53 13.57 -1.49
CA ASN A 799 -11.20 13.26 -0.98
C ASN A 799 -11.19 13.18 0.56
N THR A 800 -10.48 12.20 1.11
CA THR A 800 -10.17 12.04 2.54
C THR A 800 -8.74 11.54 2.74
N SER A 801 -8.19 11.67 3.95
CA SER A 801 -6.91 11.07 4.31
C SER A 801 -6.85 10.66 5.79
N ASP A 802 -5.88 9.81 6.08
CA ASP A 802 -5.29 9.49 7.38
C ASP A 802 -5.01 10.74 8.23
N MET A 803 -4.43 11.78 7.62
CA MET A 803 -3.82 12.89 8.36
C MET A 803 -4.81 13.76 9.13
N HIS A 804 -6.08 13.79 8.72
CA HIS A 804 -7.13 14.60 9.34
C HIS A 804 -8.54 14.03 9.07
N PRO A 805 -9.55 14.39 9.87
CA PRO A 805 -10.86 13.75 9.83
C PRO A 805 -11.85 14.41 8.87
N PHE A 806 -11.38 15.30 7.99
CA PHE A 806 -12.25 16.02 7.06
C PHE A 806 -12.47 15.28 5.75
N ILE A 807 -13.73 15.24 5.31
CA ILE A 807 -14.12 14.98 3.92
C ILE A 807 -14.41 16.30 3.21
N HIS A 808 -13.88 16.45 1.99
CA HIS A 808 -14.08 17.63 1.14
C HIS A 808 -13.96 17.28 -0.35
N PRO A 809 -14.49 18.14 -1.25
CA PRO A 809 -14.67 17.77 -2.64
C PRO A 809 -13.54 18.26 -3.56
N LEU A 810 -13.41 17.58 -4.70
CA LEU A 810 -12.96 18.17 -5.95
C LEU A 810 -14.18 18.86 -6.59
N SER A 811 -14.00 20.00 -7.25
CA SER A 811 -15.10 20.62 -8.02
C SER A 811 -14.62 21.26 -9.32
N ALA A 812 -15.51 21.27 -10.31
CA ALA A 812 -15.27 21.90 -11.59
C ALA A 812 -15.34 23.43 -11.46
N ALA A 813 -14.18 24.11 -11.50
CA ALA A 813 -14.11 25.56 -11.56
C ALA A 813 -14.61 26.10 -12.91
N VAL A 814 -14.32 25.34 -13.97
CA VAL A 814 -14.77 25.50 -15.35
C VAL A 814 -15.02 24.10 -15.94
N ASP A 815 -15.74 24.04 -17.05
CA ASP A 815 -15.88 22.78 -17.80
C ASP A 815 -14.50 22.26 -18.25
N PRO A 816 -14.29 20.94 -18.38
CA PRO A 816 -13.05 20.38 -18.88
C PRO A 816 -12.63 20.98 -20.22
N ALA A 817 -11.42 21.52 -20.29
CA ALA A 817 -10.93 22.15 -21.51
C ALA A 817 -10.77 21.14 -22.69
N TRP A 818 -10.96 21.65 -23.90
CA TRP A 818 -10.94 20.91 -25.17
C TRP A 818 -11.94 19.75 -25.20
N GLU A 819 -11.49 18.52 -25.44
CA GLU A 819 -12.33 17.33 -25.46
C GLU A 819 -12.11 16.45 -24.21
N SER A 820 -11.52 17.01 -23.16
CA SER A 820 -11.30 16.29 -21.91
C SER A 820 -12.64 15.87 -21.29
N LYS A 821 -12.67 14.74 -20.59
CA LYS A 821 -13.83 14.27 -19.82
C LYS A 821 -13.39 13.77 -18.45
N SER A 822 -14.23 13.85 -17.43
CA SER A 822 -13.91 13.23 -16.15
C SER A 822 -13.79 11.71 -16.30
N ASP A 823 -13.01 11.05 -15.45
CA ASP A 823 -12.84 9.59 -15.49
C ASP A 823 -14.20 8.86 -15.43
N TRP A 824 -15.15 9.40 -14.65
CA TRP A 824 -16.54 8.92 -14.59
C TRP A 824 -17.24 8.95 -15.95
N GLU A 825 -17.20 10.09 -16.65
CA GLU A 825 -17.82 10.24 -17.97
C GLU A 825 -17.13 9.40 -19.05
N ILE A 826 -15.80 9.20 -18.92
CA ILE A 826 -15.04 8.33 -19.83
C ILE A 826 -15.53 6.88 -19.71
N TYR A 827 -15.53 6.33 -18.50
CA TYR A 827 -15.96 4.94 -18.30
C TYR A 827 -17.45 4.74 -18.50
N LYS A 828 -18.29 5.73 -18.20
CA LYS A 828 -19.72 5.70 -18.56
C LYS A 828 -19.90 5.60 -20.08
N GLY A 829 -19.10 6.36 -20.85
CA GLY A 829 -19.08 6.30 -22.31
C GLY A 829 -18.59 4.96 -22.85
N ILE A 830 -17.56 4.37 -22.23
CA ILE A 830 -17.04 3.03 -22.56
C ILE A 830 -18.10 1.96 -22.24
N ALA A 831 -18.71 2.00 -21.05
CA ALA A 831 -19.75 1.06 -20.63
C ALA A 831 -20.95 1.11 -21.58
N LYS A 832 -21.37 2.32 -22.00
CA LYS A 832 -22.42 2.49 -23.01
C LYS A 832 -22.03 1.81 -24.32
N LYS A 833 -20.83 2.09 -24.83
CA LYS A 833 -20.40 1.54 -26.12
C LYS A 833 -20.20 0.02 -26.05
N PHE A 834 -19.71 -0.49 -24.93
CA PHE A 834 -19.58 -1.90 -24.64
C PHE A 834 -20.93 -2.62 -24.66
N SER A 835 -21.95 -2.08 -23.97
CA SER A 835 -23.32 -2.62 -23.96
C SER A 835 -23.93 -2.75 -25.35
N GLU A 836 -23.62 -1.82 -26.27
CA GLU A 836 -24.08 -1.89 -27.66
C GLU A 836 -23.30 -2.94 -28.47
N VAL A 837 -21.97 -2.94 -28.34
CA VAL A 837 -21.05 -3.77 -29.15
C VAL A 837 -21.09 -5.24 -28.71
N CYS A 838 -21.45 -5.55 -27.47
CA CYS A 838 -21.47 -6.93 -26.99
C CYS A 838 -22.66 -7.75 -27.51
N VAL A 839 -23.71 -7.11 -28.04
CA VAL A 839 -24.94 -7.78 -28.49
C VAL A 839 -24.64 -8.74 -29.63
N GLY A 840 -25.06 -10.01 -29.48
CA GLY A 840 -24.74 -11.09 -30.43
C GLY A 840 -23.42 -11.81 -30.15
N HIS A 841 -22.63 -11.33 -29.18
CA HIS A 841 -21.38 -11.96 -28.75
C HIS A 841 -21.40 -12.43 -27.29
N LEU A 842 -21.98 -11.61 -26.41
CA LEU A 842 -22.14 -11.87 -24.98
C LEU A 842 -23.55 -11.44 -24.57
N GLY A 843 -24.28 -12.31 -23.87
CA GLY A 843 -25.64 -12.09 -23.42
C GLY A 843 -25.72 -12.05 -21.89
N LYS A 844 -26.61 -12.88 -21.36
CA LYS A 844 -26.65 -13.22 -19.93
C LYS A 844 -25.80 -14.45 -19.74
N GLU A 845 -24.67 -14.30 -19.08
CA GLU A 845 -23.67 -15.35 -18.94
C GLU A 845 -23.48 -15.71 -17.46
N THR A 846 -23.26 -17.01 -17.20
CA THR A 846 -22.87 -17.51 -15.88
C THR A 846 -21.34 -17.58 -15.82
N ASP A 847 -20.75 -16.79 -14.93
CA ASP A 847 -19.31 -16.71 -14.72
C ASP A 847 -18.89 -17.51 -13.48
N VAL A 848 -17.80 -18.26 -13.58
CA VAL A 848 -17.17 -18.92 -12.43
C VAL A 848 -16.00 -18.06 -11.92
N VAL A 849 -16.12 -17.59 -10.68
CA VAL A 849 -15.15 -16.68 -10.05
C VAL A 849 -14.48 -17.39 -8.89
N THR A 850 -13.14 -17.45 -8.89
CA THR A 850 -12.41 -17.82 -7.67
C THR A 850 -12.30 -16.62 -6.73
N LEU A 851 -12.51 -16.83 -5.45
CA LEU A 851 -12.35 -15.82 -4.40
C LEU A 851 -11.50 -16.43 -3.29
N PRO A 852 -10.32 -15.86 -2.95
CA PRO A 852 -9.53 -16.39 -1.85
C PRO A 852 -10.29 -16.27 -0.53
N ILE A 853 -9.83 -16.98 0.49
CA ILE A 853 -10.36 -16.93 1.83
C ILE A 853 -10.15 -15.51 2.38
N GLN A 854 -11.25 -14.84 2.69
CA GLN A 854 -11.23 -13.44 3.10
C GLN A 854 -10.99 -13.33 4.60
N HIS A 855 -10.11 -12.42 5.00
CA HIS A 855 -10.10 -11.84 6.34
C HIS A 855 -11.44 -11.15 6.60
N ASP A 856 -11.83 -11.03 7.87
CA ASP A 856 -13.09 -10.43 8.30
C ASP A 856 -14.32 -11.17 7.76
N SER A 857 -14.18 -12.48 7.59
CA SER A 857 -15.26 -13.41 7.28
C SER A 857 -15.07 -14.69 8.09
N ALA A 858 -16.15 -15.45 8.33
CA ALA A 858 -16.04 -16.71 9.05
C ALA A 858 -15.07 -17.73 8.37
N ALA A 859 -14.80 -17.57 7.08
CA ALA A 859 -13.85 -18.42 6.36
C ALA A 859 -12.38 -18.19 6.77
N GLU A 860 -12.05 -17.10 7.47
CA GLU A 860 -10.69 -16.85 7.97
C GLU A 860 -10.20 -17.96 8.92
N LEU A 861 -11.12 -18.76 9.45
CA LEU A 861 -10.90 -19.94 10.31
C LEU A 861 -10.67 -21.18 9.44
N ALA A 862 -9.69 -21.13 8.55
CA ALA A 862 -9.51 -22.15 7.52
C ALA A 862 -8.62 -23.32 7.96
N GLN A 863 -7.33 -23.07 8.20
CA GLN A 863 -6.33 -24.10 8.52
C GLN A 863 -5.72 -23.83 9.91
N PRO A 864 -6.25 -24.42 10.99
CA PRO A 864 -5.97 -23.98 12.36
C PRO A 864 -4.56 -24.29 12.88
N LEU A 865 -3.98 -25.41 12.47
CA LEU A 865 -2.80 -26.00 13.16
C LEU A 865 -1.58 -26.14 12.24
N ASP A 866 -1.80 -26.39 10.95
CA ASP A 866 -0.79 -26.73 9.95
C ASP A 866 -1.19 -26.24 8.56
N VAL A 867 -0.32 -26.48 7.57
CA VAL A 867 -0.56 -26.16 6.15
C VAL A 867 -0.73 -27.46 5.38
N LYS A 868 -1.85 -27.60 4.65
CA LYS A 868 -2.16 -28.78 3.82
C LYS A 868 -2.48 -28.40 2.39
N ASP A 869 -1.72 -28.95 1.45
CA ASP A 869 -1.89 -28.75 0.01
C ASP A 869 -2.70 -29.88 -0.62
N TRP A 870 -3.93 -29.56 -1.03
CA TRP A 870 -4.83 -30.54 -1.66
C TRP A 870 -4.25 -31.15 -2.94
N LYS A 871 -3.39 -30.41 -3.67
CA LYS A 871 -2.79 -30.91 -4.92
C LYS A 871 -1.71 -31.95 -4.66
N LYS A 872 -1.19 -32.03 -3.43
CA LYS A 872 -0.29 -33.09 -2.96
C LYS A 872 -1.04 -34.26 -2.30
N GLY A 873 -2.37 -34.20 -2.20
CA GLY A 873 -3.18 -35.22 -1.53
C GLY A 873 -3.13 -35.17 -0.01
N GLU A 874 -2.63 -34.08 0.58
CA GLU A 874 -2.52 -33.89 2.03
C GLU A 874 -3.87 -33.59 2.70
N CYS A 875 -4.83 -33.09 1.91
CA CYS A 875 -6.22 -32.87 2.30
C CYS A 875 -7.14 -32.93 1.07
N ASP A 876 -8.45 -32.90 1.30
CA ASP A 876 -9.39 -32.70 0.18
C ASP A 876 -9.40 -31.24 -0.31
N LEU A 877 -9.82 -31.02 -1.56
CA LEU A 877 -10.07 -29.68 -2.11
C LEU A 877 -11.44 -29.20 -1.63
N ILE A 878 -11.44 -28.31 -0.63
CA ILE A 878 -12.64 -27.72 -0.02
C ILE A 878 -12.64 -26.21 -0.31
N PRO A 879 -13.44 -25.74 -1.28
CA PRO A 879 -13.53 -24.32 -1.61
C PRO A 879 -13.94 -23.47 -0.40
N GLY A 880 -13.13 -22.45 -0.10
CA GLY A 880 -13.32 -21.58 1.06
C GLY A 880 -12.66 -22.07 2.35
N LYS A 881 -11.88 -23.15 2.31
CA LYS A 881 -11.16 -23.69 3.48
C LYS A 881 -9.74 -24.17 3.16
N THR A 882 -9.59 -25.06 2.19
CA THR A 882 -8.28 -25.55 1.72
C THR A 882 -7.98 -25.12 0.28
N ALA A 883 -8.90 -24.37 -0.32
CA ALA A 883 -8.87 -23.84 -1.68
C ALA A 883 -9.67 -22.52 -1.71
N PRO A 884 -9.57 -21.69 -2.76
CA PRO A 884 -10.42 -20.49 -2.86
C PRO A 884 -11.90 -20.90 -2.95
N HIS A 885 -12.80 -20.03 -2.51
CA HIS A 885 -14.22 -20.16 -2.84
C HIS A 885 -14.41 -20.19 -4.35
N ILE A 886 -15.35 -21.00 -4.82
CA ILE A 886 -15.76 -21.08 -6.22
C ILE A 886 -17.18 -20.52 -6.29
N MET A 887 -17.31 -19.31 -6.83
CA MET A 887 -18.55 -18.55 -6.85
C MET A 887 -19.15 -18.53 -8.25
N THR A 888 -20.46 -18.62 -8.36
CA THR A 888 -21.19 -18.35 -9.61
C THR A 888 -21.69 -16.91 -9.62
N VAL A 889 -21.41 -16.16 -10.70
CA VAL A 889 -21.81 -14.77 -10.86
C VAL A 889 -22.54 -14.59 -12.19
N GLU A 890 -23.78 -14.16 -12.12
CA GLU A 890 -24.60 -13.86 -13.30
C GLU A 890 -24.28 -12.47 -13.84
N ARG A 891 -23.86 -12.38 -15.10
CA ARG A 891 -23.50 -11.14 -15.78
C ARG A 891 -24.44 -10.88 -16.94
N ASP A 892 -25.10 -9.73 -16.93
CA ASP A 892 -25.92 -9.26 -18.04
C ASP A 892 -25.12 -8.22 -18.83
N TYR A 893 -24.33 -8.69 -19.80
CA TYR A 893 -23.40 -7.84 -20.55
C TYR A 893 -24.11 -6.72 -21.32
N PRO A 894 -25.23 -6.96 -22.03
CA PRO A 894 -26.00 -5.87 -22.65
C PRO A 894 -26.47 -4.81 -21.64
N ALA A 895 -26.79 -5.20 -20.40
CA ALA A 895 -27.21 -4.27 -19.35
C ALA A 895 -26.07 -3.55 -18.61
N THR A 896 -24.79 -3.75 -18.97
CA THR A 896 -23.63 -3.15 -18.29
C THR A 896 -23.77 -1.64 -18.06
N TYR A 897 -24.16 -0.87 -19.09
CA TYR A 897 -24.39 0.57 -18.97
C TYR A 897 -25.52 0.95 -18.02
N GLU A 898 -26.66 0.26 -18.10
CA GLU A 898 -27.82 0.54 -17.24
C GLU A 898 -27.50 0.22 -15.78
N ARG A 899 -26.75 -0.87 -15.52
CA ARG A 899 -26.23 -1.20 -14.18
C ARG A 899 -25.17 -0.21 -13.71
N PHE A 900 -24.27 0.22 -14.59
CA PHE A 900 -23.27 1.24 -14.25
C PHE A 900 -23.94 2.53 -13.77
N THR A 901 -25.01 2.95 -14.46
CA THR A 901 -25.74 4.21 -14.23
C THR A 901 -26.91 4.11 -13.26
N SER A 902 -26.95 3.08 -12.42
CA SER A 902 -27.93 2.94 -11.34
C SER A 902 -27.35 2.18 -10.14
N ILE A 903 -27.86 2.47 -8.95
CA ILE A 903 -27.54 1.70 -7.74
C ILE A 903 -28.34 0.40 -7.79
N GLY A 904 -27.68 -0.74 -7.72
CA GLY A 904 -28.29 -2.04 -7.88
C GLY A 904 -29.08 -2.54 -6.66
N PRO A 905 -29.91 -3.57 -6.86
CA PRO A 905 -30.89 -4.04 -5.87
C PRO A 905 -30.27 -4.83 -4.71
N LEU A 906 -28.99 -5.22 -4.76
CA LEU A 906 -28.38 -6.01 -3.68
C LEU A 906 -28.23 -5.22 -2.39
N MET A 907 -28.19 -3.89 -2.45
CA MET A 907 -28.19 -3.04 -1.25
C MET A 907 -29.47 -3.19 -0.44
N GLU A 908 -30.60 -3.47 -1.10
CA GLU A 908 -31.89 -3.70 -0.45
C GLU A 908 -32.09 -5.17 -0.11
N LYS A 909 -31.68 -6.07 -1.02
CA LYS A 909 -31.89 -7.53 -0.88
C LYS A 909 -30.97 -8.17 0.14
N ILE A 910 -29.69 -7.78 0.17
CA ILE A 910 -28.67 -8.36 1.05
C ILE A 910 -28.33 -7.39 2.19
N GLY A 911 -28.28 -6.09 1.90
CA GLY A 911 -27.78 -5.07 2.83
C GLY A 911 -26.33 -4.68 2.54
N ASN A 912 -25.74 -3.92 3.47
CA ASN A 912 -24.38 -3.43 3.38
C ASN A 912 -23.51 -3.93 4.55
N GLY A 913 -22.20 -3.77 4.47
CA GLY A 913 -21.29 -4.17 5.53
C GLY A 913 -19.82 -4.18 5.11
N GLY A 914 -18.97 -4.49 6.09
CA GLY A 914 -17.51 -4.57 5.98
C GLY A 914 -16.91 -4.90 7.34
N LYS A 915 -15.62 -5.29 7.39
CA LYS A 915 -14.88 -5.59 8.64
C LYS A 915 -15.61 -6.60 9.56
N GLY A 916 -16.28 -7.57 8.96
CA GLY A 916 -16.95 -8.68 9.65
C GLY A 916 -18.35 -8.39 10.18
N ILE A 917 -18.89 -7.19 9.94
CA ILE A 917 -20.25 -6.79 10.34
C ILE A 917 -21.10 -6.41 9.12
N ALA A 918 -22.43 -6.48 9.28
CA ALA A 918 -23.39 -6.11 8.25
C ALA A 918 -24.65 -5.47 8.86
N TRP A 919 -25.35 -4.66 8.07
CA TRP A 919 -26.57 -3.95 8.49
C TRP A 919 -27.55 -3.76 7.33
N ASN A 920 -28.80 -3.48 7.68
CA ASN A 920 -29.82 -3.08 6.71
C ASN A 920 -29.60 -1.62 6.27
N THR A 921 -29.74 -1.35 4.97
CA THR A 921 -29.57 0.00 4.40
C THR A 921 -30.76 0.47 3.55
N GLN A 922 -31.96 -0.07 3.82
CA GLN A 922 -33.18 0.26 3.07
C GLN A 922 -33.52 1.76 3.13
N SER A 923 -33.42 2.38 4.32
CA SER A 923 -33.66 3.80 4.55
C SER A 923 -32.76 4.69 3.69
N GLU A 924 -31.50 4.30 3.52
CA GLU A 924 -30.54 5.03 2.70
C GLU A 924 -30.86 4.90 1.21
N MET A 925 -31.28 3.71 0.77
CA MET A 925 -31.73 3.49 -0.61
C MET A 925 -32.97 4.32 -0.94
N ASP A 926 -33.93 4.41 -0.02
CA ASP A 926 -35.12 5.25 -0.18
C ASP A 926 -34.79 6.75 -0.22
N LEU A 927 -33.78 7.18 0.53
CA LEU A 927 -33.25 8.54 0.45
C LEU A 927 -32.55 8.78 -0.90
N LEU A 928 -31.73 7.84 -1.36
CA LEU A 928 -31.02 7.94 -2.65
C LEU A 928 -31.97 7.99 -3.84
N ARG A 929 -33.14 7.32 -3.78
CA ARG A 929 -34.20 7.49 -4.80
C ARG A 929 -34.71 8.92 -4.90
N LYS A 930 -34.71 9.67 -3.79
CA LYS A 930 -35.14 11.07 -3.74
C LYS A 930 -34.02 12.01 -4.19
N LEU A 931 -32.79 11.74 -3.78
CA LEU A 931 -31.61 12.56 -4.10
C LEU A 931 -31.21 12.45 -5.58
N ASN A 932 -31.10 11.22 -6.07
CA ASN A 932 -30.55 10.94 -7.41
C ASN A 932 -31.65 10.68 -8.44
N TYR A 933 -32.93 10.72 -8.02
CA TYR A 933 -34.07 10.21 -8.78
C TYR A 933 -33.92 8.72 -9.15
N THR A 934 -34.84 8.19 -9.96
CA THR A 934 -34.87 6.78 -10.33
C THR A 934 -34.91 6.55 -11.83
N LYS A 935 -34.45 5.38 -12.26
CA LYS A 935 -34.61 4.92 -13.65
C LYS A 935 -36.10 4.76 -13.98
N ALA A 936 -36.54 5.41 -15.07
CA ALA A 936 -37.93 5.39 -15.50
C ALA A 936 -38.35 4.04 -16.12
N ASP A 937 -37.42 3.38 -16.81
CA ASP A 937 -37.62 2.13 -17.53
C ASP A 937 -36.31 1.30 -17.58
N GLY A 938 -36.26 0.30 -18.46
CA GLY A 938 -35.08 -0.53 -18.68
C GLY A 938 -34.79 -1.55 -17.57
N PRO A 939 -33.64 -2.25 -17.65
CA PRO A 939 -33.25 -3.31 -16.72
C PRO A 939 -33.16 -2.90 -15.25
N ALA A 940 -32.97 -1.61 -14.98
CA ALA A 940 -32.81 -1.04 -13.64
C ALA A 940 -33.99 -0.17 -13.20
N LYS A 941 -35.17 -0.31 -13.83
CA LYS A 941 -36.36 0.50 -13.52
C LYS A 941 -36.63 0.59 -12.01
N GLY A 942 -36.83 1.81 -11.51
CA GLY A 942 -37.12 2.10 -10.10
C GLY A 942 -35.91 2.14 -9.17
N GLN A 943 -34.71 1.78 -9.66
CA GLN A 943 -33.47 1.92 -8.90
C GLN A 943 -32.96 3.37 -8.91
N PRO A 944 -32.26 3.84 -7.85
CA PRO A 944 -31.63 5.16 -7.83
C PRO A 944 -30.63 5.34 -8.98
N MET A 945 -30.52 6.55 -9.53
CA MET A 945 -29.60 6.81 -10.63
C MET A 945 -28.15 7.06 -10.18
N LEU A 946 -27.21 6.75 -11.08
CA LEU A 946 -25.79 7.09 -11.02
C LEU A 946 -25.37 7.72 -12.35
N ASN A 947 -25.98 8.85 -12.73
CA ASN A 947 -25.69 9.48 -14.02
C ASN A 947 -24.43 10.35 -13.92
N THR A 948 -24.32 11.10 -12.83
CA THR A 948 -23.27 12.09 -12.59
C THR A 948 -22.29 11.60 -11.53
N ALA A 949 -21.12 12.25 -11.46
CA ALA A 949 -20.18 12.00 -10.37
C ALA A 949 -20.74 12.45 -9.00
N ILE A 950 -21.66 13.43 -8.98
CA ILE A 950 -22.35 13.86 -7.76
C ILE A 950 -23.31 12.77 -7.27
N ASP A 951 -24.06 12.11 -8.16
CA ASP A 951 -24.94 10.99 -7.78
C ASP A 951 -24.13 9.87 -7.11
N ALA A 952 -22.95 9.57 -7.67
CA ALA A 952 -22.01 8.60 -7.11
C ALA A 952 -21.42 9.07 -5.77
N ALA A 953 -21.08 10.35 -5.63
CA ALA A 953 -20.63 10.93 -4.37
C ALA A 953 -21.72 10.85 -3.29
N GLU A 954 -22.97 11.18 -3.63
CA GLU A 954 -24.11 11.09 -2.71
C GLU A 954 -24.43 9.64 -2.33
N MET A 955 -24.24 8.66 -3.23
CA MET A 955 -24.30 7.24 -2.88
C MET A 955 -23.28 6.91 -1.77
N ILE A 956 -22.03 7.31 -1.95
CA ILE A 956 -20.96 7.07 -0.95
C ILE A 956 -21.34 7.70 0.39
N LEU A 957 -21.70 8.99 0.38
CA LEU A 957 -22.01 9.76 1.59
C LEU A 957 -23.23 9.21 2.34
N THR A 958 -24.23 8.72 1.61
CA THR A 958 -25.48 8.25 2.23
C THR A 958 -25.32 6.86 2.83
N LEU A 959 -24.57 5.97 2.18
CA LEU A 959 -24.44 4.56 2.58
C LEU A 959 -23.36 4.32 3.65
N ALA A 960 -22.43 5.25 3.86
CA ALA A 960 -21.31 5.06 4.79
C ALA A 960 -21.64 5.52 6.22
N PRO A 961 -21.23 4.76 7.25
CA PRO A 961 -21.38 5.17 8.65
C PRO A 961 -20.57 6.42 9.01
N GLU A 962 -19.44 6.68 8.34
CA GLU A 962 -18.62 7.86 8.61
C GLU A 962 -19.32 9.18 8.22
N THR A 963 -20.34 9.12 7.37
CA THR A 963 -20.98 10.31 6.78
C THR A 963 -22.50 10.35 6.99
N ASN A 964 -23.08 9.31 7.59
CA ASN A 964 -24.49 9.22 7.94
C ASN A 964 -24.66 8.58 9.32
N GLY A 965 -25.09 9.36 10.30
CA GLY A 965 -25.21 8.95 11.69
C GLY A 965 -26.17 7.77 11.91
N GLN A 966 -27.24 7.66 11.11
CA GLN A 966 -28.15 6.51 11.16
C GLN A 966 -27.45 5.22 10.77
N VAL A 967 -26.54 5.28 9.79
CA VAL A 967 -25.73 4.13 9.41
C VAL A 967 -24.67 3.85 10.48
N ALA A 968 -24.06 4.89 11.06
CA ALA A 968 -23.10 4.76 12.15
C ALA A 968 -23.68 3.98 13.33
N VAL A 969 -24.86 4.36 13.80
CA VAL A 969 -25.56 3.67 14.91
C VAL A 969 -25.86 2.22 14.54
N LYS A 970 -26.39 1.96 13.34
CA LYS A 970 -26.65 0.58 12.87
C LYS A 970 -25.39 -0.27 12.79
N ALA A 971 -24.28 0.32 12.33
CA ALA A 971 -23.01 -0.38 12.21
C ALA A 971 -22.43 -0.70 13.60
N TRP A 972 -22.44 0.25 14.54
CA TRP A 972 -22.01 -0.01 15.91
C TRP A 972 -22.89 -1.03 16.61
N ALA A 973 -24.22 -0.98 16.42
CA ALA A 973 -25.14 -1.99 16.94
C ALA A 973 -24.82 -3.39 16.40
N ALA A 974 -24.49 -3.51 15.11
CA ALA A 974 -24.07 -4.80 14.53
C ALA A 974 -22.78 -5.33 15.15
N LEU A 975 -21.83 -4.46 15.52
CA LEU A 975 -20.61 -4.87 16.23
C LEU A 975 -20.90 -5.27 17.68
N SER A 976 -21.82 -4.57 18.36
CA SER A 976 -22.23 -4.88 19.74
C SER A 976 -22.70 -6.33 19.90
N GLU A 977 -23.31 -6.92 18.87
CA GLU A 977 -23.71 -8.34 18.87
C GLU A 977 -22.50 -9.29 19.00
N PHE A 978 -21.38 -8.97 18.36
CA PHE A 978 -20.17 -9.79 18.44
C PHE A 978 -19.50 -9.65 19.81
N THR A 979 -19.37 -8.41 20.28
CA THR A 979 -18.64 -8.10 21.50
C THR A 979 -19.45 -8.34 22.77
N GLY A 980 -20.79 -8.31 22.68
CA GLY A 980 -21.67 -8.34 23.85
C GLY A 980 -21.68 -7.02 24.64
N ARG A 981 -21.11 -5.95 24.07
CA ARG A 981 -20.95 -4.64 24.70
C ARG A 981 -21.61 -3.59 23.84
N ASP A 982 -22.32 -2.63 24.44
CA ASP A 982 -22.88 -1.52 23.67
C ASP A 982 -21.76 -0.62 23.16
N HIS A 983 -21.79 -0.34 21.86
CA HIS A 983 -20.92 0.63 21.21
C HIS A 983 -21.70 1.74 20.50
N THR A 984 -23.03 1.73 20.57
CA THR A 984 -23.86 2.72 19.85
C THR A 984 -23.69 4.13 20.41
N HIS A 985 -23.32 4.26 21.70
CA HIS A 985 -23.00 5.54 22.34
C HIS A 985 -21.93 6.36 21.60
N LEU A 986 -21.08 5.71 20.81
CA LEU A 986 -20.05 6.35 19.99
C LEU A 986 -20.60 7.15 18.80
N ALA A 987 -21.87 6.95 18.44
CA ALA A 987 -22.51 7.62 17.30
C ALA A 987 -23.91 8.17 17.58
N THR A 988 -24.59 7.76 18.66
CA THR A 988 -25.95 8.24 18.99
C THR A 988 -26.04 9.77 19.09
N ASN A 989 -25.00 10.42 19.60
CA ASN A 989 -24.93 11.89 19.67
C ASN A 989 -24.84 12.58 18.28
N LYS A 990 -24.54 11.83 17.22
CA LYS A 990 -24.45 12.30 15.83
C LYS A 990 -25.41 11.54 14.90
N GLU A 991 -26.42 10.83 15.42
CA GLU A 991 -27.31 9.98 14.61
C GLU A 991 -28.01 10.74 13.47
N GLU A 992 -28.37 12.01 13.70
CA GLU A 992 -29.04 12.85 12.71
C GLU A 992 -28.08 13.45 11.66
N GLU A 993 -26.77 13.39 11.88
CA GLU A 993 -25.76 13.95 10.97
C GLU A 993 -25.81 13.24 9.62
N LYS A 994 -25.88 14.02 8.53
CA LYS A 994 -25.89 13.52 7.15
C LYS A 994 -25.08 14.45 6.27
N ILE A 995 -23.81 14.11 6.05
CA ILE A 995 -22.93 14.89 5.20
C ILE A 995 -23.42 14.82 3.74
N ARG A 996 -23.51 15.97 3.06
CA ARG A 996 -23.90 16.10 1.64
C ARG A 996 -22.78 16.70 0.80
N PHE A 997 -22.78 16.40 -0.49
CA PHE A 997 -21.73 16.87 -1.40
C PHE A 997 -21.68 18.41 -1.45
N ARG A 998 -22.84 19.06 -1.50
CA ARG A 998 -22.93 20.54 -1.56
C ARG A 998 -22.51 21.21 -0.25
N ASP A 999 -22.72 20.55 0.89
CA ASP A 999 -22.32 21.09 2.20
C ASP A 999 -20.79 21.08 2.35
N ILE A 1000 -20.14 20.02 1.85
CA ILE A 1000 -18.66 19.94 1.86
C ILE A 1000 -18.01 20.88 0.82
N GLN A 1001 -18.73 21.26 -0.24
CA GLN A 1001 -18.32 22.36 -1.12
C GLN A 1001 -18.34 23.71 -0.39
N ALA A 1002 -19.31 23.93 0.49
CA ALA A 1002 -19.37 25.13 1.30
C ALA A 1002 -18.22 25.17 2.32
N GLN A 1003 -18.01 24.09 3.07
CA GLN A 1003 -16.93 23.96 4.05
C GLN A 1003 -16.64 22.47 4.31
N PRO A 1004 -15.37 22.02 4.43
CA PRO A 1004 -15.05 20.64 4.80
C PRO A 1004 -15.81 20.18 6.05
N ARG A 1005 -16.22 18.91 6.12
CA ARG A 1005 -16.91 18.34 7.29
C ARG A 1005 -16.06 17.28 7.96
N LYS A 1006 -16.00 17.32 9.29
CA LYS A 1006 -15.45 16.22 10.10
C LYS A 1006 -16.38 15.03 10.01
N ILE A 1007 -15.84 13.83 9.87
CA ILE A 1007 -16.63 12.60 9.78
C ILE A 1007 -17.09 12.09 11.17
N ILE A 1008 -17.83 11.00 11.18
CA ILE A 1008 -18.42 10.35 12.35
C ILE A 1008 -17.59 9.12 12.76
N SER A 1009 -17.49 8.85 14.07
CA SER A 1009 -16.88 7.62 14.60
C SER A 1009 -17.58 6.39 14.03
N SER A 1010 -16.82 5.43 13.50
CA SER A 1010 -17.35 4.24 12.81
C SER A 1010 -16.61 2.98 13.23
N PRO A 1011 -17.30 1.82 13.34
CA PRO A 1011 -16.68 0.53 13.65
C PRO A 1011 -15.74 0.03 12.55
N THR A 1012 -15.73 0.69 11.40
CA THR A 1012 -14.74 0.44 10.34
C THR A 1012 -13.33 0.79 10.83
N TRP A 1013 -13.21 1.70 11.79
CA TRP A 1013 -11.98 2.31 12.25
C TRP A 1013 -11.77 2.10 13.76
N SER A 1014 -10.55 2.33 14.25
CA SER A 1014 -10.18 2.04 15.64
C SER A 1014 -9.92 3.27 16.51
N GLY A 1015 -10.11 4.48 15.97
CA GLY A 1015 -10.07 5.75 16.70
C GLY A 1015 -11.43 6.43 16.76
N LEU A 1016 -11.54 7.46 17.60
CA LEU A 1016 -12.75 8.26 17.77
C LEU A 1016 -12.65 9.62 17.10
N GLU A 1017 -13.80 10.09 16.63
CA GLU A 1017 -13.96 11.36 15.91
C GLU A 1017 -14.73 12.32 16.80
N ASP A 1018 -14.02 12.79 17.82
CA ASP A 1018 -14.59 13.41 19.00
C ASP A 1018 -14.03 14.83 19.24
N GLU A 1019 -14.76 15.64 20.00
CA GLU A 1019 -14.38 17.03 20.29
C GLU A 1019 -13.55 17.17 21.57
N HIS A 1020 -13.23 16.07 22.25
CA HIS A 1020 -12.42 16.01 23.47
C HIS A 1020 -11.18 15.13 23.33
N VAL A 1021 -11.23 14.09 22.51
CA VAL A 1021 -10.08 13.24 22.17
C VAL A 1021 -9.80 13.26 20.66
N SER A 1022 -8.53 13.36 20.29
CA SER A 1022 -8.10 13.30 18.90
C SER A 1022 -8.16 11.86 18.39
N TYR A 1023 -8.25 11.67 17.08
CA TYR A 1023 -8.24 10.34 16.49
C TYR A 1023 -6.91 9.62 16.74
N ASN A 1024 -6.97 8.47 17.43
CA ASN A 1024 -5.83 7.61 17.69
C ASN A 1024 -6.19 6.15 17.38
N ALA A 1025 -5.35 5.46 16.62
CA ALA A 1025 -5.61 4.08 16.21
C ALA A 1025 -5.38 3.09 17.37
N GLY A 1026 -6.22 2.07 17.45
CA GLY A 1026 -6.28 1.13 18.56
C GLY A 1026 -7.04 1.66 19.80
N TYR A 1027 -7.53 2.90 19.76
CA TYR A 1027 -8.21 3.51 20.90
C TYR A 1027 -9.46 2.73 21.30
N THR A 1028 -10.29 2.35 20.34
CA THR A 1028 -11.49 1.55 20.62
C THR A 1028 -11.14 0.15 21.11
N ASN A 1029 -10.03 -0.45 20.67
CA ASN A 1029 -9.59 -1.72 21.21
C ASN A 1029 -9.27 -1.62 22.71
N VAL A 1030 -8.55 -0.57 23.10
CA VAL A 1030 -8.13 -0.35 24.49
C VAL A 1030 -9.31 0.06 25.39
N HIS A 1031 -10.19 0.96 24.91
CA HIS A 1031 -11.20 1.63 25.73
C HIS A 1031 -12.60 1.01 25.61
N GLU A 1032 -12.93 0.46 24.44
CA GLU A 1032 -14.21 -0.22 24.20
C GLU A 1032 -14.10 -1.74 24.34
N LEU A 1033 -12.87 -2.24 24.55
CA LEU A 1033 -12.54 -3.67 24.68
C LEU A 1033 -12.94 -4.49 23.45
N ILE A 1034 -12.89 -3.86 22.27
CA ILE A 1034 -13.06 -4.54 20.99
C ILE A 1034 -11.76 -5.30 20.68
N PRO A 1035 -11.79 -6.60 20.36
CA PRO A 1035 -10.57 -7.32 20.03
C PRO A 1035 -9.93 -6.81 18.74
N TRP A 1036 -8.61 -6.89 18.68
CA TRP A 1036 -7.92 -6.90 17.40
C TRP A 1036 -8.32 -8.17 16.64
N ARG A 1037 -8.32 -8.16 15.30
CA ARG A 1037 -8.82 -9.30 14.50
C ARG A 1037 -7.73 -10.33 14.27
N THR A 1038 -7.10 -10.73 15.36
CA THR A 1038 -5.99 -11.68 15.38
C THR A 1038 -6.44 -12.98 16.00
N LEU A 1039 -5.65 -14.04 15.78
CA LEU A 1039 -5.85 -15.35 16.40
C LEU A 1039 -6.15 -15.24 17.90
N SER A 1040 -5.36 -14.44 18.63
CA SER A 1040 -5.53 -14.25 20.07
C SER A 1040 -6.61 -13.23 20.43
N GLY A 1041 -7.01 -12.36 19.49
CA GLY A 1041 -7.85 -11.18 19.75
C GLY A 1041 -7.07 -9.95 20.20
N ARG A 1042 -5.75 -10.09 20.41
CA ARG A 1042 -4.86 -9.11 21.05
C ARG A 1042 -3.76 -8.70 20.10
N GLN A 1043 -2.93 -7.74 20.49
CA GLN A 1043 -1.73 -7.39 19.75
C GLN A 1043 -0.78 -8.58 19.73
N GLN A 1044 -0.53 -9.11 18.52
CA GLN A 1044 0.08 -10.42 18.31
C GLN A 1044 1.58 -10.28 18.04
N LEU A 1045 2.39 -10.60 19.05
CA LEU A 1045 3.85 -10.59 18.97
C LEU A 1045 4.36 -11.90 18.38
N TYR A 1046 3.65 -13.00 18.63
CA TYR A 1046 4.04 -14.36 18.23
C TYR A 1046 3.24 -14.91 17.06
N GLN A 1047 3.87 -14.90 15.89
CA GLN A 1047 3.28 -15.34 14.63
C GLN A 1047 3.44 -16.85 14.46
N ASP A 1048 2.42 -17.60 14.85
CA ASP A 1048 2.52 -19.05 15.01
C ASP A 1048 2.11 -19.85 13.76
N HIS A 1049 1.72 -19.20 12.67
CA HIS A 1049 1.48 -19.88 11.39
C HIS A 1049 2.75 -20.63 10.92
N GLN A 1050 2.60 -21.83 10.35
CA GLN A 1050 3.74 -22.69 9.97
C GLN A 1050 4.82 -21.95 9.16
N TRP A 1051 4.42 -21.20 8.13
CA TRP A 1051 5.38 -20.42 7.34
C TRP A 1051 6.05 -19.28 8.14
N MET A 1052 5.36 -18.64 9.08
CA MET A 1052 6.02 -17.62 9.91
C MET A 1052 7.11 -18.25 10.79
N ARG A 1053 6.85 -19.43 11.37
CA ARG A 1053 7.85 -20.17 12.16
C ARG A 1053 9.02 -20.65 11.31
N ASP A 1054 8.73 -21.31 10.20
CA ASP A 1054 9.74 -21.95 9.36
C ASP A 1054 10.55 -20.94 8.52
N PHE A 1055 10.03 -19.73 8.28
CA PHE A 1055 10.80 -18.60 7.77
C PHE A 1055 11.46 -17.77 8.89
N GLY A 1056 11.48 -18.25 10.13
CA GLY A 1056 12.25 -17.64 11.23
C GLY A 1056 11.72 -16.28 11.69
N GLU A 1057 10.41 -16.06 11.56
CA GLU A 1057 9.73 -14.80 11.87
C GLU A 1057 8.55 -15.01 12.84
N SER A 1058 8.54 -16.09 13.62
CA SER A 1058 7.55 -16.27 14.69
C SER A 1058 7.64 -15.12 15.70
N LEU A 1059 8.85 -14.79 16.14
CA LEU A 1059 9.18 -13.53 16.82
C LEU A 1059 9.94 -12.59 15.88
N LEU A 1060 10.04 -11.33 16.28
CA LEU A 1060 10.88 -10.37 15.59
C LEU A 1060 12.35 -10.70 15.83
N VAL A 1061 13.14 -10.62 14.77
CA VAL A 1061 14.59 -10.83 14.78
C VAL A 1061 15.24 -9.79 13.88
N TYR A 1062 16.54 -9.59 14.04
CA TYR A 1062 17.27 -8.79 13.06
C TYR A 1062 17.51 -9.62 11.81
N ARG A 1063 17.15 -9.07 10.65
CA ARG A 1063 17.47 -9.58 9.32
C ARG A 1063 18.27 -8.50 8.57
N PRO A 1064 19.45 -8.80 8.04
CA PRO A 1064 20.21 -7.85 7.23
C PRO A 1064 19.51 -7.60 5.89
N PRO A 1065 19.81 -6.50 5.18
CA PRO A 1065 19.38 -6.32 3.81
C PRO A 1065 19.79 -7.48 2.90
N ILE A 1066 18.88 -7.91 2.01
CA ILE A 1066 19.12 -9.03 1.10
C ILE A 1066 20.14 -8.67 0.01
N ASP A 1067 20.86 -9.66 -0.53
CA ASP A 1067 21.67 -9.47 -1.73
C ASP A 1067 20.83 -9.75 -2.98
N THR A 1068 20.51 -8.71 -3.76
CA THR A 1068 19.75 -8.86 -5.02
C THR A 1068 20.60 -9.47 -6.15
N ARG A 1069 21.93 -9.55 -5.97
CA ARG A 1069 22.90 -10.11 -6.91
C ARG A 1069 22.91 -9.41 -8.26
N SER A 1070 22.42 -8.16 -8.32
CA SER A 1070 22.17 -7.47 -9.59
C SER A 1070 23.44 -6.82 -10.20
N VAL A 1071 24.48 -6.56 -9.41
CA VAL A 1071 25.66 -5.77 -9.84
C VAL A 1071 26.80 -6.62 -10.39
N LYS A 1072 27.26 -7.64 -9.65
CA LYS A 1072 28.51 -8.37 -9.91
C LYS A 1072 28.59 -8.97 -11.33
N ALA A 1073 27.45 -9.37 -11.89
CA ALA A 1073 27.39 -9.97 -13.22
C ALA A 1073 27.65 -8.98 -14.37
N VAL A 1074 27.40 -7.67 -14.17
CA VAL A 1074 27.39 -6.66 -15.23
C VAL A 1074 28.44 -5.56 -15.09
N MET A 1075 28.94 -5.32 -13.87
CA MET A 1075 29.99 -4.31 -13.62
C MET A 1075 31.24 -4.60 -14.47
N GLY A 1076 31.80 -3.57 -15.09
CA GLY A 1076 32.97 -3.65 -15.98
C GLY A 1076 32.73 -4.29 -17.35
N ARG A 1077 31.55 -4.87 -17.64
CA ARG A 1077 31.27 -5.56 -18.92
C ARG A 1077 31.18 -4.62 -20.12
N LYS A 1078 30.74 -3.38 -19.89
CA LYS A 1078 30.53 -2.35 -20.93
C LYS A 1078 31.16 -1.03 -20.49
N SER A 1079 32.44 -1.04 -20.12
CA SER A 1079 33.15 0.16 -19.67
C SER A 1079 33.12 1.27 -20.73
N ASN A 1080 32.93 2.52 -20.30
CA ASN A 1080 33.10 3.71 -21.14
C ASN A 1080 34.47 4.41 -20.91
N GLY A 1081 35.35 3.79 -20.12
CA GLY A 1081 36.67 4.31 -19.74
C GLY A 1081 36.72 5.02 -18.39
N ASN A 1082 35.56 5.38 -17.81
CA ASN A 1082 35.51 5.97 -16.47
C ASN A 1082 35.43 4.89 -15.38
N PRO A 1083 35.84 5.20 -14.13
CA PRO A 1083 35.67 4.31 -12.99
C PRO A 1083 34.20 3.94 -12.74
N GLU A 1084 33.98 2.74 -12.22
CA GLU A 1084 32.66 2.20 -11.86
C GLU A 1084 32.68 1.79 -10.39
N LYS A 1085 31.59 2.03 -9.64
CA LYS A 1085 31.47 1.65 -8.23
C LYS A 1085 30.07 1.16 -7.88
N ALA A 1086 29.99 0.13 -7.05
CA ALA A 1086 28.72 -0.38 -6.51
C ALA A 1086 28.27 0.49 -5.31
N LEU A 1087 27.03 0.96 -5.34
CA LEU A 1087 26.41 1.74 -4.25
C LEU A 1087 24.99 1.24 -3.99
N ASN A 1088 24.53 1.36 -2.74
CA ASN A 1088 23.13 1.07 -2.39
C ASN A 1088 22.20 2.13 -2.99
N PHE A 1089 21.17 1.71 -3.71
CA PHE A 1089 20.27 2.57 -4.47
C PHE A 1089 18.97 2.85 -3.71
N LEU A 1090 18.92 3.97 -3.01
CA LEU A 1090 17.73 4.39 -2.28
C LEU A 1090 16.85 5.30 -3.13
N THR A 1091 15.53 5.16 -2.96
CA THR A 1091 14.52 5.90 -3.73
C THR A 1091 13.49 6.60 -2.83
N PRO A 1092 13.92 7.45 -1.87
CA PRO A 1092 12.99 8.21 -1.03
C PRO A 1092 12.11 9.15 -1.88
N HIS A 1093 10.91 9.49 -1.43
CA HIS A 1093 9.99 10.32 -2.23
C HIS A 1093 10.49 11.77 -2.38
N GLN A 1094 10.33 12.33 -3.57
CA GLN A 1094 10.92 13.62 -3.95
C GLN A 1094 10.21 14.85 -3.36
N LYS A 1095 10.97 15.95 -3.28
CA LYS A 1095 10.46 17.29 -2.92
C LYS A 1095 9.72 18.00 -4.04
N TRP A 1096 10.07 17.71 -5.28
CA TRP A 1096 9.70 18.45 -6.49
C TRP A 1096 8.61 17.77 -7.31
N GLY A 1097 7.87 16.88 -6.65
CA GLY A 1097 6.78 16.15 -7.24
C GLY A 1097 6.08 15.31 -6.18
N ILE A 1098 4.91 14.79 -6.53
CA ILE A 1098 4.28 13.72 -5.78
C ILE A 1098 4.31 12.51 -6.69
N HIS A 1099 5.21 11.57 -6.36
CA HIS A 1099 5.63 10.56 -7.31
C HIS A 1099 6.13 11.24 -8.59
N SER A 1100 5.61 10.85 -9.76
CA SER A 1100 5.89 11.50 -11.04
C SER A 1100 4.94 12.63 -11.41
N THR A 1101 3.80 12.78 -10.73
CA THR A 1101 2.95 13.95 -10.92
C THR A 1101 3.71 15.19 -10.43
N TYR A 1102 3.62 16.29 -11.18
CA TYR A 1102 4.42 17.50 -11.05
C TYR A 1102 5.89 17.40 -11.47
N SER A 1103 6.42 16.22 -11.80
CA SER A 1103 7.83 16.10 -12.22
C SER A 1103 8.12 16.82 -13.54
N ASP A 1104 7.11 16.93 -14.42
CA ASP A 1104 7.16 17.67 -15.68
C ASP A 1104 6.64 19.11 -15.57
N ASN A 1105 6.16 19.51 -14.39
CA ASN A 1105 5.68 20.86 -14.15
C ASN A 1105 6.85 21.83 -14.13
N LEU A 1106 6.79 22.87 -14.96
CA LEU A 1106 7.89 23.82 -15.11
C LEU A 1106 8.29 24.51 -13.81
N LEU A 1107 7.33 24.81 -12.92
CA LEU A 1107 7.65 25.43 -11.62
C LEU A 1107 8.50 24.49 -10.75
N MET A 1108 8.17 23.20 -10.72
CA MET A 1108 8.94 22.22 -9.95
C MET A 1108 10.30 21.93 -10.59
N LEU A 1109 10.37 21.85 -11.92
CA LEU A 1109 11.63 21.72 -12.65
C LEU A 1109 12.56 22.91 -12.38
N THR A 1110 12.01 24.12 -12.35
CA THR A 1110 12.76 25.36 -12.10
C THR A 1110 13.26 25.45 -10.66
N LEU A 1111 12.45 25.06 -9.68
CA LEU A 1111 12.84 25.05 -8.27
C LEU A 1111 13.81 23.92 -7.90
N SER A 1112 13.90 22.89 -8.75
CA SER A 1112 14.78 21.74 -8.57
C SER A 1112 16.11 21.94 -9.31
N ARG A 1113 16.46 21.00 -10.19
CA ARG A 1113 17.65 21.01 -11.06
C ARG A 1113 17.25 20.76 -12.52
N GLY A 1114 16.00 21.03 -12.92
CA GLY A 1114 15.58 21.01 -14.33
C GLY A 1114 15.49 19.63 -14.99
N GLY A 1115 15.35 18.54 -14.23
CA GLY A 1115 15.19 17.19 -14.77
C GLY A 1115 15.68 16.10 -13.82
N PRO A 1116 15.80 14.84 -14.31
CA PRO A 1116 16.26 13.70 -13.53
C PRO A 1116 17.65 13.89 -12.93
N ILE A 1117 17.73 13.72 -11.60
CA ILE A 1117 18.95 13.82 -10.81
C ILE A 1117 19.09 12.69 -9.80
N VAL A 1118 20.35 12.38 -9.45
CA VAL A 1118 20.75 11.37 -8.47
C VAL A 1118 21.71 12.00 -7.47
N TRP A 1119 21.41 11.87 -6.19
CA TRP A 1119 22.22 12.42 -5.11
C TRP A 1119 23.28 11.42 -4.65
N MET A 1120 24.51 11.88 -4.46
CA MET A 1120 25.61 11.03 -4.00
C MET A 1120 26.54 11.79 -3.05
N SER A 1121 27.29 11.03 -2.26
CA SER A 1121 28.26 11.59 -1.31
C SER A 1121 29.41 12.29 -2.03
N GLU A 1122 30.03 13.28 -1.39
CA GLU A 1122 31.25 13.91 -1.93
C GLU A 1122 32.39 12.89 -2.09
N THR A 1123 32.49 11.93 -1.18
CA THR A 1123 33.53 10.91 -1.21
C THR A 1123 33.36 10.00 -2.42
N ASP A 1124 32.14 9.50 -2.66
CA ASP A 1124 31.87 8.61 -3.80
C ASP A 1124 31.95 9.36 -5.14
N ALA A 1125 31.53 10.63 -5.17
CA ALA A 1125 31.67 11.46 -6.37
C ALA A 1125 33.15 11.69 -6.74
N LYS A 1126 33.98 12.08 -5.77
CA LYS A 1126 35.43 12.29 -5.98
C LYS A 1126 36.14 11.02 -6.43
N ASP A 1127 35.82 9.89 -5.81
CA ASP A 1127 36.36 8.56 -6.16
C ASP A 1127 36.04 8.17 -7.62
N LEU A 1128 34.85 8.53 -8.09
CA LEU A 1128 34.40 8.29 -9.46
C LEU A 1128 34.77 9.39 -10.48
N GLY A 1129 35.43 10.46 -10.05
CA GLY A 1129 35.74 11.62 -10.90
C GLY A 1129 34.49 12.38 -11.40
N ILE A 1130 33.44 12.41 -10.58
CA ILE A 1130 32.15 13.07 -10.87
C ILE A 1130 32.12 14.43 -10.16
N GLU A 1131 31.82 15.48 -10.90
CA GLU A 1131 31.52 16.81 -10.37
C GLU A 1131 30.02 17.02 -10.15
N ASP A 1132 29.62 18.04 -9.39
CA ASP A 1132 28.20 18.38 -9.25
C ASP A 1132 27.61 18.69 -10.64
N ASN A 1133 26.42 18.15 -10.91
CA ASN A 1133 25.68 18.31 -12.16
C ASN A 1133 26.27 17.61 -13.40
N ASP A 1134 27.38 16.86 -13.29
CA ASP A 1134 27.84 15.96 -14.36
C ASP A 1134 26.76 14.94 -14.73
N TRP A 1135 26.70 14.56 -16.01
CA TRP A 1135 25.92 13.40 -16.45
C TRP A 1135 26.55 12.11 -15.93
N ILE A 1136 25.72 11.29 -15.31
CA ILE A 1136 26.07 9.98 -14.78
C ILE A 1136 25.12 8.92 -15.32
N GLU A 1137 25.60 7.68 -15.32
CA GLU A 1137 24.81 6.51 -15.66
C GLU A 1137 24.79 5.56 -14.46
N VAL A 1138 23.61 5.05 -14.15
CA VAL A 1138 23.37 4.11 -13.04
C VAL A 1138 22.74 2.84 -13.60
N PHE A 1139 23.33 1.69 -13.34
CA PHE A 1139 22.89 0.44 -13.98
C PHE A 1139 23.18 -0.81 -13.15
N ASN A 1140 22.43 -1.87 -13.43
CA ASN A 1140 22.67 -3.23 -12.92
C ASN A 1140 22.07 -4.26 -13.91
N SER A 1141 21.91 -5.50 -13.49
CA SER A 1141 21.33 -6.57 -14.33
C SER A 1141 19.91 -6.26 -14.83
N ASN A 1142 19.14 -5.45 -14.09
CA ASN A 1142 17.75 -5.15 -14.40
C ASN A 1142 17.64 -4.13 -15.55
N GLY A 1143 18.58 -3.18 -15.63
CA GLY A 1143 18.58 -2.13 -16.64
C GLY A 1143 19.55 -0.98 -16.33
N ALA A 1144 19.36 0.15 -17.02
CA ALA A 1144 20.19 1.34 -16.86
C ALA A 1144 19.37 2.64 -16.94
N LEU A 1145 19.79 3.66 -16.21
CA LEU A 1145 19.23 5.01 -16.22
C LEU A 1145 20.34 6.05 -16.41
N THR A 1146 19.97 7.21 -16.95
CA THR A 1146 20.84 8.38 -17.06
C THR A 1146 20.24 9.53 -16.25
N ALA A 1147 21.10 10.34 -15.63
CA ALA A 1147 20.69 11.48 -14.81
C ALA A 1147 21.88 12.40 -14.59
N ARG A 1148 21.66 13.57 -13.97
CA ARG A 1148 22.76 14.41 -13.46
C ARG A 1148 23.03 14.14 -11.98
N ALA A 1149 24.29 14.26 -11.57
CA ALA A 1149 24.67 14.13 -10.17
C ALA A 1149 24.24 15.35 -9.35
N VAL A 1150 23.86 15.11 -8.10
CA VAL A 1150 23.87 16.12 -7.03
C VAL A 1150 24.85 15.67 -5.98
N VAL A 1151 26.00 16.34 -5.92
CA VAL A 1151 27.07 16.00 -4.99
C VAL A 1151 26.83 16.73 -3.68
N SER A 1152 26.71 16.00 -2.57
CA SER A 1152 26.36 16.62 -1.29
C SER A 1152 26.92 15.87 -0.08
N GLN A 1153 27.51 16.63 0.85
CA GLN A 1153 28.00 16.14 2.13
C GLN A 1153 26.95 15.39 2.96
N ARG A 1154 25.67 15.76 2.85
CA ARG A 1154 24.61 15.16 3.68
C ARG A 1154 24.35 13.69 3.37
N VAL A 1155 24.81 13.21 2.21
CA VAL A 1155 24.68 11.82 1.77
C VAL A 1155 25.87 11.02 2.31
N PRO A 1156 25.66 10.00 3.15
CA PRO A 1156 26.74 9.14 3.62
C PRO A 1156 27.40 8.36 2.50
N ALA A 1157 28.68 8.05 2.64
CA ALA A 1157 29.40 7.21 1.66
C ALA A 1157 28.81 5.80 1.57
N GLY A 1158 28.82 5.21 0.38
CA GLY A 1158 28.29 3.87 0.12
C GLY A 1158 26.79 3.80 -0.18
N MET A 1159 26.10 4.95 -0.25
CA MET A 1159 24.73 5.04 -0.74
C MET A 1159 24.56 6.12 -1.79
N THR A 1160 23.50 5.98 -2.58
CA THR A 1160 23.02 6.99 -3.52
C THR A 1160 21.50 7.13 -3.40
N MET A 1161 20.97 8.32 -3.70
CA MET A 1161 19.54 8.61 -3.62
C MET A 1161 19.01 9.19 -4.93
N MET A 1162 18.22 8.41 -5.66
CA MET A 1162 17.39 8.94 -6.74
C MET A 1162 15.96 9.13 -6.24
N TYR A 1163 15.59 10.37 -5.91
CA TYR A 1163 14.28 10.62 -5.33
C TYR A 1163 13.14 10.16 -6.27
N HIS A 1164 12.16 9.46 -5.70
CA HIS A 1164 10.99 8.86 -6.35
C HIS A 1164 9.91 9.93 -6.64
N ALA A 1165 9.41 10.13 -7.87
CA ALA A 1165 9.84 9.56 -9.15
C ALA A 1165 9.97 10.68 -10.20
N GLN A 1166 11.05 10.70 -10.98
CA GLN A 1166 11.35 11.78 -11.94
C GLN A 1166 11.01 11.43 -13.40
N GLU A 1167 10.56 10.18 -13.63
CA GLU A 1167 10.04 9.60 -14.89
C GLU A 1167 10.88 9.80 -16.17
N ARG A 1168 10.33 9.42 -17.34
CA ARG A 1168 11.09 9.18 -18.60
C ARG A 1168 10.72 10.10 -19.77
N ILE A 1169 10.35 11.35 -19.51
CA ILE A 1169 9.87 12.29 -20.55
C ILE A 1169 10.64 13.61 -20.66
N VAL A 1170 11.38 14.03 -19.64
CA VAL A 1170 12.06 15.33 -19.59
C VAL A 1170 13.55 15.13 -19.36
N ASN A 1171 14.38 15.79 -20.19
CA ASN A 1171 15.82 15.97 -19.97
C ASN A 1171 16.60 14.68 -19.64
N LEU A 1172 16.49 13.68 -20.51
CA LEU A 1172 17.22 12.41 -20.42
C LEU A 1172 17.96 12.14 -21.73
N PRO A 1173 19.29 12.05 -21.75
CA PRO A 1173 20.02 11.62 -22.93
C PRO A 1173 19.86 10.11 -23.16
N GLY A 1174 20.41 9.62 -24.26
CA GLY A 1174 20.63 8.20 -24.51
C GLY A 1174 21.58 7.58 -23.49
N SER A 1175 21.42 6.29 -23.22
CA SER A 1175 22.25 5.50 -22.33
C SER A 1175 23.40 4.84 -23.11
N GLU A 1176 24.61 4.91 -22.59
CA GLU A 1176 25.78 4.25 -23.19
C GLU A 1176 25.71 2.72 -22.99
N ILE A 1177 25.04 2.25 -21.94
CA ILE A 1177 24.85 0.81 -21.66
C ILE A 1177 23.85 0.16 -22.63
N THR A 1178 22.72 0.82 -22.88
CA THR A 1178 21.58 0.23 -23.62
C THR A 1178 21.48 0.68 -25.06
N GLN A 1179 22.14 1.79 -25.43
CA GLN A 1179 22.00 2.46 -26.73
C GLN A 1179 20.55 2.92 -27.03
N GLN A 1180 19.74 3.05 -25.99
CA GLN A 1180 18.36 3.54 -26.04
C GLN A 1180 18.26 4.84 -25.24
N ARG A 1181 17.08 5.48 -25.18
CA ARG A 1181 16.82 6.56 -24.22
C ARG A 1181 17.17 6.08 -22.80
N GLY A 1182 17.80 6.91 -21.98
CA GLY A 1182 18.03 6.61 -20.56
C GLY A 1182 16.76 6.10 -19.86
N GLY A 1183 16.92 5.10 -19.00
CA GLY A 1183 15.84 4.55 -18.17
C GLY A 1183 15.46 5.44 -16.98
N ILE A 1184 14.76 4.86 -16.01
CA ILE A 1184 14.29 5.51 -14.78
C ILE A 1184 14.82 4.79 -13.54
N HIS A 1185 14.53 5.31 -12.34
CA HIS A 1185 14.90 4.63 -11.08
C HIS A 1185 14.45 3.15 -11.01
N ASN A 1186 13.28 2.81 -11.56
CA ASN A 1186 12.81 1.42 -11.61
C ASN A 1186 13.31 0.60 -12.81
N SER A 1187 14.12 1.18 -13.69
CA SER A 1187 14.89 0.39 -14.68
C SER A 1187 15.95 -0.46 -13.99
N VAL A 1188 16.41 -0.07 -12.80
CA VAL A 1188 17.42 -0.80 -12.02
C VAL A 1188 16.81 -1.62 -10.87
N THR A 1189 15.49 -1.67 -10.71
CA THR A 1189 14.84 -2.50 -9.68
C THR A 1189 14.21 -3.75 -10.28
N ARG A 1190 13.94 -4.76 -9.46
CA ARG A 1190 13.14 -5.94 -9.81
C ARG A 1190 12.29 -6.37 -8.63
N ILE A 1191 11.11 -6.92 -8.90
CA ILE A 1191 10.25 -7.55 -7.89
C ILE A 1191 10.91 -8.86 -7.43
N THR A 1192 11.03 -8.99 -6.11
CA THR A 1192 11.33 -10.24 -5.42
C THR A 1192 10.31 -10.36 -4.28
N PRO A 1193 9.34 -11.27 -4.36
CA PRO A 1193 8.31 -11.41 -3.33
C PRO A 1193 8.83 -12.19 -2.12
N LYS A 1194 8.22 -11.97 -0.95
CA LYS A 1194 8.54 -12.70 0.28
C LYS A 1194 7.47 -13.75 0.61
N PRO A 1195 7.82 -15.02 0.89
CA PRO A 1195 6.84 -16.06 1.18
C PRO A 1195 5.90 -15.76 2.35
N THR A 1196 6.36 -15.07 3.40
CA THR A 1196 5.53 -14.70 4.57
C THR A 1196 4.38 -13.75 4.21
N HIS A 1197 4.46 -13.05 3.07
CA HIS A 1197 3.39 -12.19 2.56
C HIS A 1197 2.40 -12.92 1.63
N MET A 1198 2.56 -14.23 1.46
CA MET A 1198 1.65 -15.07 0.69
C MET A 1198 0.71 -15.92 1.56
N ILE A 1199 0.89 -15.85 2.89
CA ILE A 1199 0.07 -16.59 3.85
C ILE A 1199 -1.39 -16.13 3.76
N GLY A 1200 -2.32 -17.06 3.87
CA GLY A 1200 -3.75 -16.81 3.87
C GLY A 1200 -4.52 -17.89 4.65
N GLY A 1201 -5.83 -17.72 4.80
CA GLY A 1201 -6.69 -18.69 5.49
C GLY A 1201 -6.35 -18.90 6.97
N TYR A 1202 -5.79 -17.87 7.63
CA TYR A 1202 -5.31 -17.99 9.00
C TYR A 1202 -5.60 -16.74 9.84
N ALA A 1203 -6.86 -16.54 10.23
CA ALA A 1203 -7.28 -15.43 11.08
C ALA A 1203 -6.81 -14.06 10.53
N GLN A 1204 -5.84 -13.40 11.19
CA GLN A 1204 -5.27 -12.15 10.71
C GLN A 1204 -4.44 -12.28 9.43
N LEU A 1205 -3.87 -13.46 9.17
CA LEU A 1205 -3.16 -13.76 7.93
C LEU A 1205 -4.14 -14.42 6.96
N ALA A 1206 -5.12 -13.65 6.53
CA ALA A 1206 -6.08 -14.00 5.49
C ALA A 1206 -6.17 -12.84 4.48
N TYR A 1207 -6.66 -13.12 3.26
CA TYR A 1207 -6.60 -12.12 2.20
C TYR A 1207 -7.64 -11.02 2.39
N GLY A 1208 -7.29 -9.81 1.95
CA GLY A 1208 -8.25 -8.75 1.68
C GLY A 1208 -7.63 -7.80 0.65
N PHE A 1209 -8.46 -7.13 -0.15
CA PHE A 1209 -7.94 -6.24 -1.19
C PHE A 1209 -7.17 -5.07 -0.57
N ASN A 1210 -5.85 -5.02 -0.82
CA ASN A 1210 -4.86 -4.13 -0.19
C ASN A 1210 -4.50 -4.44 1.27
N TYR A 1211 -5.21 -5.38 1.91
CA TYR A 1211 -4.98 -5.76 3.30
C TYR A 1211 -3.73 -6.64 3.47
N TYR A 1212 -3.56 -7.65 2.61
CA TYR A 1212 -2.40 -8.54 2.65
C TYR A 1212 -2.03 -9.00 1.23
N GLY A 1213 -0.77 -9.39 1.06
CA GLY A 1213 -0.20 -9.78 -0.22
C GLY A 1213 1.26 -9.36 -0.33
N THR A 1214 1.94 -9.93 -1.32
CA THR A 1214 3.35 -9.63 -1.60
C THR A 1214 3.57 -8.14 -1.87
N VAL A 1215 4.70 -7.60 -1.40
CA VAL A 1215 5.00 -6.16 -1.49
C VAL A 1215 6.11 -5.83 -2.49
N GLY A 1216 6.08 -4.61 -3.03
CA GLY A 1216 7.08 -4.11 -3.99
C GLY A 1216 8.32 -3.47 -3.35
N SER A 1217 8.98 -4.18 -2.43
CA SER A 1217 10.21 -3.72 -1.76
C SER A 1217 11.34 -3.43 -2.76
N ASN A 1218 12.24 -2.50 -2.41
CA ASN A 1218 13.20 -1.94 -3.37
C ASN A 1218 14.48 -1.33 -2.77
N ARG A 1219 14.60 -1.15 -1.45
CA ARG A 1219 15.72 -0.40 -0.85
C ARG A 1219 17.00 -1.21 -0.66
N ASP A 1220 16.89 -2.53 -0.71
CA ASP A 1220 18.01 -3.47 -0.72
C ASP A 1220 18.83 -3.40 -2.01
N GLU A 1221 18.31 -2.77 -3.07
CA GLU A 1221 18.93 -2.76 -4.39
C GLU A 1221 20.31 -2.10 -4.39
N PHE A 1222 21.24 -2.68 -5.16
CA PHE A 1222 22.55 -2.10 -5.44
C PHE A 1222 22.69 -1.82 -6.94
N VAL A 1223 23.50 -0.82 -7.26
CA VAL A 1223 23.73 -0.36 -8.63
C VAL A 1223 25.20 -0.02 -8.85
N VAL A 1224 25.63 -0.15 -10.10
CA VAL A 1224 26.87 0.45 -10.58
C VAL A 1224 26.59 1.91 -10.91
N VAL A 1225 27.46 2.82 -10.44
CA VAL A 1225 27.45 4.24 -10.78
C VAL A 1225 28.75 4.61 -11.48
N ARG A 1226 28.65 5.44 -12.52
CA ARG A 1226 29.79 6.03 -13.22
C ARG A 1226 29.47 7.38 -13.88
N LYS A 1227 30.49 8.17 -14.17
CA LYS A 1227 30.39 9.34 -15.06
C LYS A 1227 30.10 8.89 -16.50
N MET A 1228 29.18 9.56 -17.18
CA MET A 1228 28.96 9.35 -18.62
C MET A 1228 30.09 9.96 -19.43
N LYS A 1229 30.38 9.38 -20.60
CA LYS A 1229 31.34 9.91 -21.57
C LYS A 1229 30.64 10.59 -22.72
N ASN A 1230 29.79 9.88 -23.46
CA ASN A 1230 29.03 10.43 -24.59
C ASN A 1230 27.59 10.72 -24.17
N ILE A 1231 27.13 11.94 -24.46
CA ILE A 1231 25.81 12.43 -24.17
C ILE A 1231 25.09 12.59 -25.49
N ASN A 1232 24.62 11.46 -26.01
CA ASN A 1232 23.90 11.40 -27.27
C ASN A 1232 22.39 11.49 -27.02
N TRP A 1233 21.71 12.48 -27.60
CA TRP A 1233 20.29 12.71 -27.34
C TRP A 1233 19.36 11.82 -28.17
N LEU A 1234 19.88 11.14 -29.19
CA LEU A 1234 19.13 10.18 -30.03
C LEU A 1234 17.84 10.78 -30.64
N ASP A 1235 17.88 12.06 -31.01
CA ASP A 1235 16.76 12.82 -31.58
C ASP A 1235 17.03 13.33 -33.01
N GLY A 1236 18.28 13.28 -33.45
CA GLY A 1236 18.69 13.74 -34.78
C GLY A 1236 18.99 15.23 -34.87
N GLU A 1237 19.08 15.95 -33.74
CA GLU A 1237 19.36 17.39 -33.75
C GLU A 1237 20.84 17.72 -33.99
N GLY A 1238 21.75 16.76 -33.82
CA GLY A 1238 23.19 16.96 -34.01
C GLY A 1238 23.84 17.83 -32.92
N ASN A 1239 23.21 17.87 -31.74
CA ASN A 1239 23.64 18.65 -30.58
C ASN A 1239 24.00 17.72 -29.41
N ASP A 1240 24.81 16.71 -29.69
CA ASP A 1240 25.34 15.76 -28.71
C ASP A 1240 26.60 16.33 -28.02
N GLN A 1241 26.91 15.87 -26.81
CA GLN A 1241 28.08 16.33 -26.05
C GLN A 1241 29.01 15.18 -25.68
N VAL A 1242 30.26 15.51 -25.34
CA VAL A 1242 31.23 14.59 -24.74
C VAL A 1242 31.73 15.18 -23.43
N GLN A 1243 31.67 14.40 -22.36
CA GLN A 1243 32.27 14.73 -21.06
C GLN A 1243 33.68 14.15 -20.98
N GLU A 1244 34.68 15.02 -21.06
CA GLU A 1244 36.09 14.65 -20.89
C GLU A 1244 36.43 14.38 -19.42
N SER A 1245 37.46 13.57 -19.21
CA SER A 1245 38.04 13.33 -17.87
C SER A 1245 38.55 14.64 -17.28
N VAL A 1246 38.32 14.87 -15.99
CA VAL A 1246 39.03 15.92 -15.26
C VAL A 1246 40.51 15.49 -15.21
N LYS A 1247 41.42 16.34 -15.70
CA LYS A 1247 42.87 16.07 -15.74
C LYS A 1247 43.49 15.98 -14.36
#